data_AF-A0A1G0WJZ4-F1
#
_entry.id   AF-A0A1G0WJZ4-F1
#
_cell.length_a   1.000
_cell.length_b   1.000
_cell.length_c   1.000
_cell.angle_alpha   90.00
_cell.angle_beta   90.00
_cell.angle_gamma   90.00
#
_symmetry.space_group_name_H-M   'P 1'
#
loop_
_entity.id
_entity.type
_entity.pdbx_description
1 polymer ?
#
loop_
_entity_poly.entity_id
_entity_poly.type
_entity_poly.pdbx_seq_one_letter_code
_entity_poly.pdbx_strand_id
1 'polypeptide(L)'
;MEHQHNNIPPSPKDFMKKRRPYRFSDSKIITVSRLNRIRLDYILDTLGERKQEQDFEEFSRKLCQYEICPNLRPQTGSTGGGDSKVDSSTIPVSSQIRISFFQGQDNQNTELLAFAFSTQKDWSGKIRIDVEKIYKTGKAYAKVYCVSSRFAKDNTRSNLETELSKKYGFQVIILDKNWILDKVFGNKREKLAIEELKLGEGLEEKKEIGHLDYQRKKQFEKINTSIEEDVNKNYITIKTAEDCLNAAIIAAELEEPRQEVEGLFERAIRFSKKYGTTDQYFTALYKRAWITYFWFEDFERFLKLYDEVEVLALNSSNIFSVERLNNLLNLISTLASTSDMITREFLEEKIYNLRRKLNEFKDNEANLSASVHAETMLCFENLLIYQNDPVEVASTFLKLKNLINKAKNLIGFPFESTFQVLNEIGNKFCGENTYEELLEYLVEVVTTREGEISAGDLLLNRGMQLLKTGRIYKSIACLGRALRLFCKKESNDRLVNALYFLSKAYEDAGLLWSARGSLLWATSVATSDFWIYSNINTMQLACCIRLKFIELQLGRIGYALEWHQLHLSFALQLANTDNERAKLLDESLYFGSVMGLLLVKTPDKELKILEKLPDTLMTMDLDFSAYGLIYRLGGMDLLPMPFLDKIKPEEIEDFFNSWLKQPAQESLPDTPAYYIDDTIELKSRILGCEYIVSSPNSSPEIEIGEYVFSALESFLSTTIEMSAVSRDSSAIITILRDDTLKEEINYETMIAGKFGIIVKCSAFNPHSLSKVQQEKISSSISDLVLDLIANTILFKDPAIDLLKLFKDEEVSSRAFNFSTPMVTLGNVLGYNPKRSILDWINPEATSYTYIPEKSGKLTGTKNFIKGDNVKAQDAPLRHSEIKNVSVIRQHLWDKAGWTGVLYITSVAHPPVLAFLFKNEENAKAIFKDWKETLGNKDIKETIRISIIRGVSEDNPTWYRVVITTNLHQTENSFSCNFVVVSRIHTLTPDNTTNLDRFSESFKKFGIYLLAPAIIDDNKQPPRVLFEIGIEKQTFNDRQAWEIGLNDLDCAGITNETTPIIPKDIKNAPVLELLKRMDNL
;
A
#
# COMPACT_ATOMS: atom_id res chain seq x y z
N MET A 1 -8.20 -14.87 2.85
CA MET A 1 -9.30 -14.53 3.77
C MET A 1 -8.89 -15.02 5.14
N GLU A 2 -8.27 -14.17 5.94
CA GLU A 2 -8.10 -14.35 7.39
C GLU A 2 -7.71 -12.97 7.94
N HIS A 3 -8.12 -12.68 9.19
CA HIS A 3 -8.14 -11.38 9.86
C HIS A 3 -9.44 -10.56 9.71
N GLN A 4 -10.58 -11.19 9.96
CA GLN A 4 -11.63 -10.55 10.76
C GLN A 4 -11.37 -10.87 12.23
N HIS A 5 -10.35 -10.26 12.83
CA HIS A 5 -10.32 -10.13 14.29
C HIS A 5 -11.24 -8.97 14.66
N ASN A 6 -12.10 -9.20 15.65
CA ASN A 6 -12.96 -8.19 16.27
C ASN A 6 -12.18 -6.88 16.49
N ASN A 7 -12.44 -5.86 15.66
CA ASN A 7 -11.83 -4.54 15.75
C ASN A 7 -12.42 -3.78 16.95
N ILE A 8 -11.96 -4.12 18.15
CA ILE A 8 -11.99 -3.15 19.25
C ILE A 8 -11.03 -2.03 18.82
N PRO A 9 -11.47 -0.77 18.75
CA PRO A 9 -10.57 0.33 18.40
C PRO A 9 -9.37 0.32 19.38
N PRO A 10 -8.14 0.51 18.88
CA PRO A 10 -6.97 0.50 19.74
C PRO A 10 -7.10 1.58 20.82
N SER A 11 -6.62 1.28 22.03
CA SER A 11 -6.54 2.27 23.11
C SER A 11 -5.77 3.52 22.63
N PRO A 12 -6.05 4.73 23.15
CA PRO A 12 -5.25 5.93 22.83
C PRO A 12 -3.74 5.68 22.89
N LYS A 13 -3.28 4.96 23.91
CA LYS A 13 -1.87 4.58 24.06
C LYS A 13 -1.38 3.72 22.91
N ASP A 14 -2.11 2.66 22.57
CA ASP A 14 -1.73 1.74 21.48
C ASP A 14 -1.74 2.44 20.12
N PHE A 15 -2.74 3.30 19.88
CA PHE A 15 -2.81 4.13 18.68
C PHE A 15 -1.56 5.01 18.53
N MET A 16 -1.16 5.70 19.61
CA MET A 16 0.00 6.57 19.60
C MET A 16 1.31 5.77 19.50
N LYS A 17 1.41 4.62 20.16
CA LYS A 17 2.59 3.73 20.09
C LYS A 17 2.76 3.14 18.69
N LYS A 18 1.66 2.82 17.99
CA LYS A 18 1.70 2.34 16.60
C LYS A 18 2.19 3.42 15.62
N ARG A 19 1.78 4.68 15.81
CA ARG A 19 2.15 5.78 14.90
C ARG A 19 3.49 6.42 15.23
N ARG A 20 3.87 6.46 16.51
CA ARG A 20 5.13 7.07 16.99
C ARG A 20 5.84 6.14 17.97
N PRO A 21 6.28 4.94 17.52
CA PRO A 21 6.91 3.96 18.40
C PRO A 21 8.17 4.51 19.05
N TYR A 22 8.90 5.37 18.34
CA TYR A 22 10.09 6.06 18.81
C TYR A 22 9.86 7.01 19.99
N ARG A 23 8.61 7.28 20.43
CA ARG A 23 8.30 8.06 21.65
C ARG A 23 8.04 7.19 22.88
N PHE A 24 8.05 5.87 22.73
CA PHE A 24 7.87 4.92 23.82
C PHE A 24 9.16 4.16 24.06
N SER A 25 9.18 3.36 25.13
CA SER A 25 10.32 2.53 25.50
C SER A 25 10.57 1.46 24.42
N ASP A 26 11.82 1.36 23.96
CA ASP A 26 12.30 0.33 23.03
C ASP A 26 12.97 -0.86 23.74
N SER A 27 13.07 -0.81 25.07
CA SER A 27 13.60 -1.89 25.90
C SER A 27 12.65 -3.09 25.99
N LYS A 28 13.20 -4.31 26.01
CA LYS A 28 12.44 -5.55 26.15
C LYS A 28 12.69 -6.21 27.51
N ILE A 29 11.62 -6.63 28.17
CA ILE A 29 11.72 -7.38 29.42
C ILE A 29 12.06 -8.84 29.08
N ILE A 30 13.27 -9.29 29.41
CA ILE A 30 13.74 -10.65 29.14
C ILE A 30 13.23 -11.61 30.22
N THR A 31 13.27 -11.17 31.49
CA THR A 31 12.78 -11.94 32.62
C THR A 31 12.06 -11.02 33.60
N VAL A 32 10.80 -11.36 33.89
CA VAL A 32 9.99 -10.70 34.90
C VAL A 32 10.63 -10.93 36.28
N SER A 33 10.59 -9.91 37.15
CA SER A 33 11.12 -10.01 38.52
C SER A 33 10.59 -11.27 39.23
N ARG A 34 11.48 -12.05 39.83
CA ARG A 34 11.11 -13.21 40.67
C ARG A 34 10.70 -12.81 42.09
N LEU A 35 10.86 -11.54 42.46
CA LEU A 35 10.31 -11.01 43.71
C LEU A 35 8.81 -10.78 43.50
N ASN A 36 8.00 -11.72 43.96
CA ASN A 36 6.54 -11.57 43.96
C ASN A 36 6.03 -11.11 45.33
N ARG A 37 4.77 -10.66 45.37
CA ARG A 37 4.13 -10.13 46.58
C ARG A 37 4.16 -11.10 47.76
N ILE A 38 3.93 -12.39 47.50
CA ILE A 38 3.94 -13.44 48.53
C ILE A 38 5.33 -13.61 49.16
N ARG A 39 6.37 -13.56 48.33
CA ARG A 39 7.75 -13.73 48.81
C ARG A 39 8.18 -12.53 49.66
N LEU A 40 7.87 -11.30 49.24
CA LEU A 40 8.18 -10.11 50.04
C LEU A 40 7.37 -10.09 51.34
N ASP A 41 6.10 -10.50 51.30
CA ASP A 41 5.25 -10.64 52.49
C ASP A 41 5.88 -11.56 53.56
N TYR A 42 6.35 -12.73 53.14
CA TYR A 42 7.06 -13.67 54.02
C TYR A 42 8.38 -13.12 54.55
N ILE A 43 9.14 -12.39 53.72
CA ILE A 43 10.38 -11.75 54.15
C ILE A 43 10.09 -10.72 55.24
N LEU A 44 9.13 -9.81 55.03
CA LEU A 44 8.76 -8.79 56.00
C LEU A 44 8.34 -9.38 57.35
N ASP A 45 7.71 -10.56 57.33
CA ASP A 45 7.35 -11.28 58.55
C ASP A 45 8.52 -11.97 59.27
N THR A 46 9.62 -12.25 58.58
CA THR A 46 10.77 -12.97 59.15
C THR A 46 11.97 -12.08 59.46
N LEU A 47 11.93 -10.78 59.15
CA LEU A 47 13.04 -9.83 59.36
C LEU A 47 13.59 -9.82 60.79
N GLY A 48 12.72 -9.79 61.80
CA GLY A 48 13.13 -9.79 63.21
C GLY A 48 13.75 -11.11 63.68
N GLU A 49 13.47 -12.22 63.00
CA GLU A 49 14.09 -13.53 63.28
C GLU A 49 15.46 -13.64 62.60
N ARG A 50 15.69 -12.84 61.54
CA ARG A 50 16.94 -12.79 60.76
C ARG A 50 17.93 -11.72 61.22
N LYS A 51 17.61 -10.95 62.28
CA LYS A 51 18.41 -9.81 62.77
C LYS A 51 18.65 -8.73 61.69
N GLN A 52 17.64 -8.49 60.84
CA GLN A 52 17.69 -7.52 59.73
C GLN A 52 16.93 -6.22 60.07
N GLU A 53 16.88 -5.82 61.33
CA GLU A 53 16.15 -4.61 61.74
C GLU A 53 16.75 -3.34 61.14
N GLN A 54 18.08 -3.26 61.03
CA GLN A 54 18.76 -2.12 60.39
C GLN A 54 18.51 -2.07 58.88
N ASP A 55 18.52 -3.22 58.21
CA ASP A 55 18.18 -3.31 56.78
C ASP A 55 16.74 -2.83 56.53
N PHE A 56 15.80 -3.19 57.42
CA PHE A 56 14.41 -2.73 57.36
C PHE A 56 14.24 -1.25 57.63
N GLU A 57 14.97 -0.70 58.61
CA GLU A 57 14.98 0.73 58.92
C GLU A 57 15.48 1.55 57.71
N GLU A 58 16.58 1.13 57.10
CA GLU A 58 17.14 1.80 55.91
C GLU A 58 16.21 1.68 54.69
N PHE A 59 15.67 0.47 54.43
CA PHE A 59 14.66 0.24 53.40
C PHE A 59 13.42 1.13 53.62
N SER A 60 12.88 1.16 54.84
CA SER A 60 11.68 1.94 55.18
C SER A 60 11.96 3.44 55.06
N ARG A 61 13.15 3.89 55.47
CA ARG A 61 13.59 5.27 55.31
C ARG A 61 13.63 5.67 53.84
N LYS A 62 14.30 4.88 52.97
CA LYS A 62 14.35 5.16 51.53
C LYS A 62 12.97 5.09 50.90
N LEU A 63 12.14 4.10 51.24
CA LEU A 63 10.76 4.02 50.76
C LEU A 63 9.96 5.26 51.17
N CYS A 64 10.12 5.74 52.41
CA CYS A 64 9.52 7.01 52.86
C CYS A 64 10.09 8.24 52.13
N GLN A 65 11.35 8.24 51.70
CA GLN A 65 11.90 9.31 50.86
C GLN A 65 11.20 9.41 49.51
N TYR A 66 10.93 8.26 48.89
CA TYR A 66 10.20 8.20 47.61
C TYR A 66 8.71 8.51 47.76
N GLU A 67 8.08 8.02 48.83
CA GLU A 67 6.61 8.01 48.96
C GLU A 67 6.05 9.16 49.82
N ILE A 68 6.80 9.64 50.81
CA ILE A 68 6.31 10.61 51.81
C ILE A 68 7.05 11.94 51.70
N CYS A 69 8.35 11.99 51.96
CA CYS A 69 9.10 13.25 51.95
C CYS A 69 10.60 13.00 51.71
N PRO A 70 11.26 13.65 50.74
CA PRO A 70 12.61 13.27 50.30
C PRO A 70 13.75 13.68 51.25
N ASN A 71 13.56 14.71 52.09
CA ASN A 71 14.58 15.31 52.96
C ASN A 71 14.71 14.61 54.34
N LEU A 72 14.67 13.28 54.39
CA LEU A 72 14.86 12.51 55.63
C LEU A 72 16.34 12.40 56.01
N ARG A 73 16.63 12.53 57.31
CA ARG A 73 17.98 12.36 57.85
C ARG A 73 18.43 10.89 57.76
N PRO A 74 19.59 10.57 57.15
CA PRO A 74 20.21 9.25 57.24
C PRO A 74 20.82 9.03 58.61
N GLN A 75 20.89 7.78 59.05
CA GLN A 75 21.49 7.43 60.35
C GLN A 75 23.02 7.36 60.20
N THR A 76 23.73 8.28 60.83
CA THR A 76 25.21 8.28 60.87
C THR A 76 25.70 8.16 62.31
N GLY A 77 26.21 6.98 62.69
CA GLY A 77 26.87 6.72 63.98
C GLY A 77 26.79 5.25 64.44
N SER A 78 27.78 4.79 65.21
CA SER A 78 27.71 3.50 65.91
C SER A 78 26.55 3.52 66.92
N THR A 79 25.87 2.39 67.09
CA THR A 79 24.63 2.19 67.86
C THR A 79 24.73 2.44 69.37
N GLY A 80 25.77 3.12 69.85
CA GLY A 80 25.99 3.47 71.26
C GLY A 80 26.37 4.92 71.45
N GLY A 81 25.37 5.78 71.72
CA GLY A 81 25.56 7.14 72.26
C GLY A 81 25.28 8.26 71.25
N GLY A 82 24.01 8.67 71.12
CA GLY A 82 23.62 9.85 70.36
C GLY A 82 22.20 10.32 70.68
N ASP A 83 22.05 11.62 70.94
CA ASP A 83 20.91 12.30 71.56
C ASP A 83 19.66 12.48 70.65
N SER A 84 19.49 11.66 69.60
CA SER A 84 18.45 11.89 68.57
C SER A 84 17.05 11.41 68.98
N LYS A 85 16.93 10.37 69.83
CA LYS A 85 15.69 9.74 70.36
C LYS A 85 14.56 9.41 69.34
N VAL A 86 14.80 9.61 68.05
CA VAL A 86 13.90 9.39 66.91
C VAL A 86 14.71 8.65 65.83
N ASP A 87 14.09 7.69 65.15
CA ASP A 87 14.75 6.84 64.14
C ASP A 87 15.10 7.66 62.89
N SER A 88 14.17 8.47 62.37
CA SER A 88 14.48 9.50 61.36
C SER A 88 13.58 10.73 61.47
N SER A 89 14.01 11.86 60.91
CA SER A 89 13.20 13.08 60.85
C SER A 89 13.57 13.94 59.65
N THR A 90 12.66 14.78 59.19
CA THR A 90 12.92 15.75 58.10
C THR A 90 13.98 16.77 58.50
N ILE A 91 14.87 17.10 57.57
CA ILE A 91 15.88 18.16 57.72
C ILE A 91 15.36 19.45 57.07
N PRO A 92 15.50 20.63 57.70
CA PRO A 92 15.15 21.89 57.06
C PRO A 92 15.95 22.11 55.77
N VAL A 93 15.25 22.33 54.66
CA VAL A 93 15.85 22.67 53.35
C VAL A 93 15.38 24.05 52.88
N SER A 94 16.19 24.70 52.05
CA SER A 94 15.84 26.00 51.45
C SER A 94 14.57 25.89 50.60
N SER A 95 13.90 27.02 50.38
CA SER A 95 12.70 27.06 49.52
C SER A 95 13.03 26.70 48.05
N GLN A 96 14.27 26.90 47.58
CA GLN A 96 14.72 26.43 46.27
C GLN A 96 14.84 24.89 46.22
N ILE A 97 15.50 24.27 47.20
CA ILE A 97 15.66 22.81 47.23
C ILE A 97 14.29 22.13 47.35
N ARG A 98 13.37 22.74 48.12
CA ARG A 98 12.02 22.20 48.26
C ARG A 98 11.23 22.20 46.96
N ILE A 99 11.37 23.25 46.13
CA ILE A 99 10.63 23.33 44.87
C ILE A 99 11.06 22.23 43.88
N SER A 100 12.32 21.76 43.97
CA SER A 100 12.91 20.72 43.11
C SER A 100 12.54 19.30 43.49
N PHE A 101 11.91 19.11 44.64
CA PHE A 101 11.38 17.81 45.03
C PHE A 101 10.19 17.40 44.16
N PHE A 102 10.29 16.23 43.54
CA PHE A 102 9.21 15.65 42.73
C PHE A 102 8.69 14.32 43.31
N GLN A 103 9.39 13.77 44.30
CA GLN A 103 9.02 12.55 45.03
C GLN A 103 8.45 12.92 46.39
N GLY A 104 7.59 12.06 46.95
CA GLY A 104 6.95 12.25 48.25
C GLY A 104 5.65 13.05 48.23
N GLN A 105 4.61 12.56 48.90
CA GLN A 105 3.32 13.27 49.02
C GLN A 105 3.40 14.57 49.83
N ASP A 106 4.20 14.59 50.90
CA ASP A 106 4.41 15.75 51.78
C ASP A 106 5.66 16.55 51.36
N ASN A 107 6.08 16.49 50.09
CA ASN A 107 7.36 17.07 49.64
C ASN A 107 7.42 18.61 49.66
N GLN A 108 6.27 19.29 49.67
CA GLN A 108 6.20 20.74 49.85
C GLN A 108 5.93 21.16 51.30
N ASN A 109 5.75 20.22 52.23
CA ASN A 109 5.42 20.53 53.62
C ASN A 109 6.60 21.26 54.31
N THR A 110 6.30 22.34 55.04
CA THR A 110 7.26 23.13 55.82
C THR A 110 7.43 22.68 57.26
N GLU A 111 6.52 21.82 57.73
CA GLU A 111 6.49 21.33 59.11
C GLU A 111 7.52 20.23 59.36
N LEU A 112 7.86 20.02 60.63
CA LEU A 112 8.81 18.99 61.05
C LEU A 112 8.09 17.64 61.15
N LEU A 113 8.58 16.62 60.45
CA LEU A 113 8.05 15.25 60.48
C LEU A 113 9.04 14.31 61.17
N ALA A 114 8.51 13.37 61.98
CA ALA A 114 9.28 12.30 62.61
C ALA A 114 8.86 10.93 62.10
N PHE A 115 9.79 9.98 62.12
CA PHE A 115 9.62 8.62 61.64
C PHE A 115 10.10 7.64 62.70
N ALA A 116 9.33 6.56 62.87
CA ALA A 116 9.69 5.41 63.70
C ALA A 116 9.51 4.12 62.90
N PHE A 117 10.44 3.17 63.05
CA PHE A 117 10.46 1.93 62.28
C PHE A 117 10.44 0.70 63.21
N SER A 118 9.59 -0.29 62.93
CA SER A 118 9.45 -1.47 63.80
C SER A 118 9.24 -2.79 63.04
N THR A 119 10.05 -3.79 63.38
CA THR A 119 9.90 -5.20 62.95
C THR A 119 9.26 -6.10 64.01
N GLN A 120 8.98 -5.57 65.21
CA GLN A 120 8.55 -6.36 66.37
C GLN A 120 7.15 -6.95 66.18
N LYS A 121 6.94 -8.18 66.69
CA LYS A 121 5.61 -8.83 66.66
C LYS A 121 4.56 -8.02 67.42
N ASP A 122 4.90 -7.48 68.59
CA ASP A 122 4.07 -6.45 69.28
C ASP A 122 4.38 -5.05 68.74
N TRP A 123 3.98 -4.80 67.49
CA TRP A 123 4.16 -3.50 66.85
C TRP A 123 3.44 -2.38 67.63
N SER A 124 2.30 -2.67 68.25
CA SER A 124 1.48 -1.68 68.95
C SER A 124 2.14 -1.17 70.23
N GLY A 125 2.74 -2.05 71.04
CA GLY A 125 3.51 -1.68 72.23
C GLY A 125 4.76 -0.89 71.87
N LYS A 126 5.47 -1.31 70.81
CA LYS A 126 6.67 -0.63 70.32
C LYS A 126 6.38 0.78 69.81
N ILE A 127 5.32 0.98 69.02
CA ILE A 127 4.89 2.29 68.54
C ILE A 127 4.57 3.23 69.71
N ARG A 128 3.85 2.77 70.75
CA ARG A 128 3.57 3.60 71.94
C ARG A 128 4.86 4.11 72.59
N ILE A 129 5.86 3.23 72.74
CA ILE A 129 7.16 3.57 73.34
C ILE A 129 7.91 4.58 72.46
N ASP A 130 7.95 4.37 71.14
CA ASP A 130 8.72 5.22 70.24
C ASP A 130 8.04 6.59 70.04
N VAL A 131 6.72 6.65 69.96
CA VAL A 131 5.96 7.92 69.94
C VAL A 131 6.15 8.69 71.25
N GLU A 132 6.16 8.01 72.40
CA GLU A 132 6.44 8.65 73.68
C GLU A 132 7.88 9.21 73.73
N LYS A 133 8.86 8.49 73.18
CA LYS A 133 10.25 8.98 73.05
C LYS A 133 10.35 10.20 72.14
N ILE A 134 9.64 10.19 71.01
CA ILE A 134 9.56 11.32 70.07
C ILE A 134 8.98 12.55 70.77
N TYR A 135 7.88 12.41 71.51
CA TYR A 135 7.31 13.49 72.30
C TYR A 135 8.28 14.05 73.34
N LYS A 136 9.00 13.16 74.06
CA LYS A 136 10.03 13.54 75.05
C LYS A 136 11.25 14.27 74.47
N THR A 137 11.37 14.39 73.14
CA THR A 137 12.43 15.23 72.52
C THR A 137 12.16 16.72 72.62
N GLY A 138 10.91 17.13 72.92
CA GLY A 138 10.53 18.54 73.02
C GLY A 138 10.50 19.29 71.69
N LYS A 139 10.65 18.61 70.55
CA LYS A 139 10.55 19.21 69.21
C LYS A 139 9.08 19.28 68.76
N ALA A 140 8.72 20.37 68.08
CA ALA A 140 7.37 20.59 67.56
C ALA A 140 7.12 19.83 66.24
N TYR A 141 7.01 18.50 66.32
CA TYR A 141 6.62 17.67 65.19
C TYR A 141 5.13 17.85 64.87
N ALA A 142 4.79 17.99 63.59
CA ALA A 142 3.39 18.07 63.15
C ALA A 142 2.78 16.69 62.89
N LYS A 143 3.56 15.80 62.26
CA LYS A 143 3.19 14.40 62.04
C LYS A 143 4.30 13.43 62.43
N VAL A 144 3.90 12.26 62.89
CA VAL A 144 4.77 11.13 63.22
C VAL A 144 4.32 9.91 62.41
N TYR A 145 5.17 9.46 61.49
CA TYR A 145 4.93 8.27 60.68
C TYR A 145 5.59 7.05 61.34
N CYS A 146 4.80 6.04 61.68
CA CYS A 146 5.27 4.79 62.26
C CYS A 146 5.13 3.67 61.25
N VAL A 147 6.24 3.18 60.69
CA VAL A 147 6.22 2.10 59.69
C VAL A 147 6.51 0.77 60.36
N SER A 148 5.67 -0.24 60.11
CA SER A 148 5.85 -1.58 60.66
C SER A 148 5.93 -2.66 59.59
N SER A 149 6.83 -3.63 59.78
CA SER A 149 6.89 -4.84 58.95
C SER A 149 5.75 -5.82 59.22
N ARG A 150 4.87 -5.52 60.18
CA ARG A 150 3.72 -6.36 60.58
C ARG A 150 2.42 -5.83 60.02
N PHE A 151 1.48 -6.75 59.82
CA PHE A 151 0.11 -6.41 59.46
C PHE A 151 -0.62 -5.76 60.66
N ALA A 152 -1.29 -4.64 60.42
CA ALA A 152 -2.08 -3.95 61.43
C ALA A 152 -3.57 -4.04 61.08
N LYS A 153 -4.35 -4.69 61.96
CA LYS A 153 -5.82 -4.74 61.78
C LYS A 153 -6.38 -3.31 61.82
N ASP A 154 -7.21 -2.97 60.84
CA ASP A 154 -7.65 -1.59 60.57
C ASP A 154 -8.23 -0.87 61.81
N ASN A 155 -9.18 -1.50 62.52
CA ASN A 155 -9.75 -0.95 63.76
C ASN A 155 -8.69 -0.70 64.84
N THR A 156 -7.72 -1.61 65.01
CA THR A 156 -6.67 -1.48 66.02
C THR A 156 -5.71 -0.35 65.65
N ARG A 157 -5.37 -0.22 64.36
CA ARG A 157 -4.54 0.85 63.82
C ARG A 157 -5.18 2.22 64.03
N SER A 158 -6.40 2.41 63.55
CA SER A 158 -7.11 3.69 63.62
C SER A 158 -7.37 4.16 65.07
N ASN A 159 -7.71 3.22 65.95
CA ASN A 159 -7.87 3.51 67.38
C ASN A 159 -6.56 3.98 68.02
N LEU A 160 -5.43 3.35 67.68
CA LEU A 160 -4.11 3.70 68.21
C LEU A 160 -3.61 5.04 67.67
N GLU A 161 -3.78 5.31 66.38
CA GLU A 161 -3.49 6.62 65.77
C GLU A 161 -4.27 7.73 66.48
N THR A 162 -5.56 7.51 66.73
CA THR A 162 -6.43 8.48 67.41
C THR A 162 -6.02 8.68 68.88
N GLU A 163 -5.75 7.58 69.60
CA GLU A 163 -5.29 7.58 71.00
C GLU A 163 -4.01 8.41 71.14
N LEU A 164 -2.99 8.10 70.34
CA LEU A 164 -1.67 8.74 70.42
C LEU A 164 -1.70 10.19 69.91
N SER A 165 -2.45 10.46 68.84
CA SER A 165 -2.55 11.82 68.30
C SER A 165 -3.20 12.77 69.31
N LYS A 166 -4.27 12.34 69.97
CA LYS A 166 -4.93 13.14 71.03
C LYS A 166 -4.04 13.32 72.25
N LYS A 167 -3.29 12.28 72.64
CA LYS A 167 -2.47 12.30 73.85
C LYS A 167 -1.25 13.21 73.74
N TYR A 168 -0.60 13.28 72.58
CA TYR A 168 0.69 13.96 72.41
C TYR A 168 0.63 15.22 71.54
N GLY A 169 -0.52 15.54 70.93
CA GLY A 169 -0.76 16.83 70.27
C GLY A 169 -0.20 16.95 68.84
N PHE A 170 0.24 15.86 68.23
CA PHE A 170 0.66 15.77 66.82
C PHE A 170 -0.05 14.60 66.13
N GLN A 171 -0.13 14.60 64.80
CA GLN A 171 -0.81 13.53 64.05
C GLN A 171 0.07 12.27 63.96
N VAL A 172 -0.40 11.14 64.46
CA VAL A 172 0.27 9.84 64.31
C VAL A 172 -0.34 9.06 63.14
N ILE A 173 0.50 8.56 62.24
CA ILE A 173 0.09 7.78 61.05
C ILE A 173 0.86 6.47 61.06
N ILE A 174 0.17 5.34 61.00
CA ILE A 174 0.76 4.00 61.06
C ILE A 174 0.68 3.36 59.68
N LEU A 175 1.85 3.05 59.14
CA LEU A 175 2.03 2.43 57.83
C LEU A 175 2.44 0.98 58.03
N ASP A 176 1.56 0.04 57.71
CA ASP A 176 1.75 -1.37 58.02
C ASP A 176 2.35 -2.14 56.85
N LYS A 177 2.50 -3.46 57.01
CA LYS A 177 3.02 -4.36 55.98
C LYS A 177 2.29 -4.23 54.63
N ASN A 178 0.97 -4.04 54.64
CA ASN A 178 0.20 -3.89 53.41
C ASN A 178 0.57 -2.62 52.65
N TRP A 179 0.72 -1.49 53.36
CA TRP A 179 1.20 -0.26 52.74
C TRP A 179 2.56 -0.46 52.05
N ILE A 180 3.50 -1.15 52.70
CA ILE A 180 4.82 -1.46 52.10
C ILE A 180 4.65 -2.27 50.81
N LEU A 181 3.87 -3.36 50.84
CA LEU A 181 3.63 -4.20 49.67
C LEU A 181 2.97 -3.42 48.53
N ASP A 182 1.99 -2.57 48.85
CA ASP A 182 1.29 -1.74 47.86
C ASP A 182 2.24 -0.73 47.22
N LYS A 183 3.11 -0.09 48.00
CA LYS A 183 4.09 0.85 47.45
C LYS A 183 5.19 0.16 46.65
N VAL A 184 5.64 -1.01 47.09
CA VAL A 184 6.70 -1.75 46.36
C VAL A 184 6.21 -2.22 45.00
N PHE A 185 5.06 -2.88 44.92
CA PHE A 185 4.58 -3.44 43.65
C PHE A 185 3.75 -2.44 42.83
N GLY A 186 3.02 -1.53 43.48
CA GLY A 186 2.22 -0.52 42.79
C GLY A 186 3.05 0.56 42.10
N ASN A 187 4.22 0.90 42.68
CA ASN A 187 5.09 1.97 42.18
C ASN A 187 6.42 1.47 41.60
N LYS A 188 6.53 0.16 41.32
CA LYS A 188 7.73 -0.50 40.80
C LYS A 188 9.01 -0.24 41.62
N ARG A 189 8.93 -0.38 42.95
CA ARG A 189 10.06 -0.23 43.89
C ARG A 189 10.69 -1.57 44.29
N GLU A 190 10.50 -2.63 43.50
CA GLU A 190 11.04 -3.96 43.79
C GLU A 190 12.56 -3.92 43.89
N LYS A 191 13.22 -3.16 43.00
CA LYS A 191 14.68 -2.98 43.04
C LYS A 191 15.14 -2.40 44.38
N LEU A 192 14.44 -1.38 44.89
CA LEU A 192 14.71 -0.80 46.20
C LEU A 192 14.56 -1.85 47.31
N ALA A 193 13.51 -2.67 47.25
CA ALA A 193 13.32 -3.74 48.22
C ALA A 193 14.42 -4.82 48.13
N ILE A 194 14.87 -5.19 46.93
CA ILE A 194 15.92 -6.20 46.72
C ILE A 194 17.26 -5.72 47.27
N GLU A 195 17.66 -4.50 46.94
CA GLU A 195 18.95 -3.92 47.31
C GLU A 195 19.02 -3.65 48.83
N GLU A 196 18.03 -2.97 49.40
CA GLU A 196 18.10 -2.51 50.79
C GLU A 196 17.81 -3.63 51.80
N LEU A 197 16.94 -4.60 51.46
CA LEU A 197 16.70 -5.78 52.31
C LEU A 197 17.69 -6.92 52.05
N LYS A 198 18.64 -6.72 51.12
CA LYS A 198 19.71 -7.68 50.76
C LYS A 198 19.18 -9.07 50.40
N LEU A 199 18.21 -9.10 49.48
CA LEU A 199 17.47 -10.34 49.15
C LEU A 199 18.22 -11.34 48.25
N GLY A 200 19.40 -10.97 47.77
CA GLY A 200 20.27 -11.80 46.93
C GLY A 200 20.03 -11.65 45.42
N GLU A 201 20.94 -12.21 44.62
CA GLU A 201 20.93 -12.11 43.15
C GLU A 201 19.81 -12.96 42.52
N GLY A 202 19.33 -12.54 41.34
CA GLY A 202 18.35 -13.28 40.54
C GLY A 202 16.87 -12.98 40.85
N LEU A 203 16.59 -12.01 41.73
CA LEU A 203 15.25 -11.47 41.98
C LEU A 203 14.89 -10.27 41.10
N GLU A 204 15.90 -9.64 40.51
CA GLU A 204 15.76 -8.44 39.70
C GLU A 204 15.12 -8.75 38.34
N GLU A 205 14.44 -7.74 37.80
CA GLU A 205 14.00 -7.75 36.41
C GLU A 205 15.21 -7.58 35.50
N LYS A 206 15.43 -8.51 34.56
CA LYS A 206 16.40 -8.31 33.49
C LYS A 206 15.73 -7.71 32.28
N LYS A 207 16.14 -6.49 31.93
CA LYS A 207 15.76 -5.78 30.72
C LYS A 207 16.90 -5.80 29.72
N GLU A 208 16.58 -6.10 28.47
CA GLU A 208 17.41 -5.76 27.33
C GLU A 208 17.16 -4.28 27.04
N ILE A 209 18.14 -3.43 27.33
CA ILE A 209 17.99 -1.99 27.15
C ILE A 209 18.12 -1.69 25.66
N GLY A 210 17.08 -1.08 25.09
CA GLY A 210 17.09 -0.62 23.71
C GLY A 210 18.03 0.57 23.51
N HIS A 211 18.43 0.82 22.27
CA HIS A 211 19.39 1.87 21.96
C HIS A 211 18.83 3.27 22.29
N LEU A 212 17.55 3.53 22.05
CA LEU A 212 16.93 4.83 22.36
C LEU A 212 16.78 5.04 23.86
N ASP A 213 16.34 4.02 24.60
CA ASP A 213 16.21 4.09 26.05
C ASP A 213 17.54 4.30 26.76
N TYR A 214 18.62 3.68 26.27
CA TYR A 214 19.97 3.94 26.78
C TYR A 214 20.35 5.42 26.65
N GLN A 215 20.12 6.02 25.46
CA GLN A 215 20.40 7.43 25.23
C GLN A 215 19.54 8.34 26.10
N ARG A 216 18.24 8.06 26.19
CA ARG A 216 17.28 8.79 27.04
C ARG A 216 17.67 8.75 28.50
N LYS A 217 18.03 7.58 29.03
CA LYS A 217 18.43 7.44 30.43
C LYS A 217 19.67 8.28 30.74
N LYS A 218 20.67 8.24 29.87
CA LYS A 218 21.86 9.09 29.98
C LYS A 218 21.51 10.59 29.93
N GLN A 219 20.59 10.98 29.06
CA GLN A 219 20.11 12.36 28.96
C GLN A 219 19.32 12.78 30.20
N PHE A 220 18.46 11.91 30.73
CA PHE A 220 17.68 12.12 31.95
C PHE A 220 18.58 12.35 33.16
N GLU A 221 19.59 11.50 33.35
CA GLU A 221 20.59 11.66 34.42
C GLU A 221 21.34 12.98 34.27
N LYS A 222 21.85 13.30 33.07
CA LYS A 222 22.56 14.56 32.80
C LYS A 222 21.71 15.80 33.12
N ILE A 223 20.43 15.79 32.70
CA ILE A 223 19.50 16.90 32.96
C ILE A 223 19.24 17.04 34.46
N ASN A 224 18.95 15.94 35.17
CA ASN A 224 18.69 16.00 36.61
C ASN A 224 19.92 16.47 37.40
N THR A 225 21.13 16.02 37.07
CA THR A 225 22.36 16.54 37.70
C THR A 225 22.50 18.05 37.46
N SER A 226 22.22 18.54 36.25
CA SER A 226 22.25 19.99 35.96
C SER A 226 21.23 20.76 36.80
N ILE A 227 19.99 20.24 36.94
CA ILE A 227 18.95 20.86 37.76
C ILE A 227 19.39 20.90 39.23
N GLU A 228 19.93 19.80 39.76
CA GLU A 228 20.42 19.74 41.14
C GLU A 228 21.55 20.74 41.39
N GLU A 229 22.50 20.85 40.46
CA GLU A 229 23.58 21.85 40.53
C GLU A 229 23.04 23.29 40.50
N ASP A 230 22.14 23.62 39.58
CA ASP A 230 21.53 24.94 39.47
C ASP A 230 20.78 25.31 40.75
N VAL A 231 20.02 24.36 41.31
CA VAL A 231 19.27 24.55 42.55
C VAL A 231 20.22 24.73 43.74
N ASN A 232 21.29 23.93 43.83
CA ASN A 232 22.26 24.01 44.92
C ASN A 232 23.12 25.28 44.86
N LYS A 233 23.49 25.74 43.65
CA LYS A 233 24.25 26.98 43.41
C LYS A 233 23.37 28.23 43.41
N ASN A 234 22.05 28.06 43.59
CA ASN A 234 21.04 29.12 43.51
C ASN A 234 21.09 29.91 42.18
N TYR A 235 21.33 29.19 41.08
CA TYR A 235 21.41 29.72 39.72
C TYR A 235 20.24 29.19 38.86
N ILE A 236 19.02 29.35 39.35
CA ILE A 236 17.82 28.89 38.64
C ILE A 236 17.49 29.86 37.52
N THR A 237 17.40 29.35 36.30
CA THR A 237 17.12 30.14 35.09
C THR A 237 15.89 29.61 34.35
N ILE A 238 15.49 30.31 33.29
CA ILE A 238 14.49 29.86 32.31
C ILE A 238 14.88 28.48 31.75
N LYS A 239 16.18 28.21 31.56
CA LYS A 239 16.69 26.90 31.12
C LYS A 239 16.42 25.82 32.16
N THR A 240 16.62 26.10 33.46
CA THR A 240 16.35 25.13 34.53
C THR A 240 14.87 24.72 34.56
N ALA A 241 13.94 25.64 34.24
CA ALA A 241 12.52 25.31 34.10
C ALA A 241 12.22 24.43 32.88
N GLU A 242 12.90 24.67 31.75
CA GLU A 242 12.81 23.84 30.55
C GLU A 242 13.40 22.44 30.77
N ASP A 243 14.56 22.36 31.44
CA ASP A 243 15.21 21.11 31.83
C ASP A 243 14.29 20.27 32.73
N CYS A 244 13.56 20.89 33.67
CA CYS A 244 12.56 20.18 34.47
C CYS A 244 11.45 19.55 33.62
N LEU A 245 10.97 20.26 32.59
CA LEU A 245 9.96 19.74 31.67
C LEU A 245 10.53 18.61 30.80
N ASN A 246 11.73 18.78 30.26
CA ASN A 246 12.41 17.76 29.45
C ASN A 246 12.64 16.48 30.25
N ALA A 247 13.02 16.57 31.53
CA ALA A 247 13.12 15.42 32.41
C ALA A 247 11.78 14.68 32.56
N ALA A 248 10.67 15.42 32.73
CA ALA A 248 9.33 14.82 32.83
C ALA A 248 8.90 14.11 31.53
N ILE A 249 9.18 14.71 30.37
CA ILE A 249 8.90 14.11 29.06
C ILE A 249 9.73 12.84 28.87
N ILE A 250 11.04 12.88 29.11
CA ILE A 250 11.93 11.71 28.96
C ILE A 250 11.49 10.57 29.88
N ALA A 251 11.12 10.86 31.13
CA ALA A 251 10.60 9.85 32.05
C ALA A 251 9.30 9.20 31.52
N ALA A 252 8.41 9.98 30.91
CA ALA A 252 7.22 9.43 30.27
C ALA A 252 7.57 8.54 29.06
N GLU A 253 8.50 8.98 28.21
CA GLU A 253 8.96 8.22 27.04
C GLU A 253 9.69 6.92 27.42
N LEU A 254 10.39 6.90 28.56
CA LEU A 254 10.98 5.70 29.18
C LEU A 254 9.93 4.78 29.84
N GLU A 255 8.66 5.18 29.86
CA GLU A 255 7.56 4.48 30.54
C GLU A 255 7.82 4.23 32.04
N GLU A 256 8.44 5.23 32.70
CA GLU A 256 8.65 5.23 34.15
C GLU A 256 7.31 5.24 34.93
N PRO A 257 7.32 4.85 36.22
CA PRO A 257 6.10 4.79 37.02
C PRO A 257 5.29 6.09 36.98
N ARG A 258 3.97 5.98 36.82
CA ARG A 258 3.04 7.10 36.68
C ARG A 258 3.26 8.20 37.73
N GLN A 259 3.41 7.82 39.00
CA GLN A 259 3.60 8.77 40.10
C GLN A 259 4.88 9.60 39.96
N GLU A 260 5.96 9.02 39.43
CA GLU A 260 7.21 9.76 39.20
C GLU A 260 7.06 10.75 38.05
N VAL A 261 6.47 10.30 36.94
CA VAL A 261 6.22 11.15 35.78
C VAL A 261 5.31 12.33 36.17
N GLU A 262 4.22 12.07 36.90
CA GLU A 262 3.32 13.11 37.39
C GLU A 262 4.03 14.09 38.34
N GLY A 263 4.84 13.58 39.27
CA GLY A 263 5.64 14.41 40.17
C GLY A 263 6.65 15.29 39.43
N LEU A 264 7.30 14.76 38.39
CA LEU A 264 8.23 15.51 37.54
C LEU A 264 7.52 16.61 36.77
N PHE A 265 6.31 16.35 36.24
CA PHE A 265 5.49 17.39 35.61
C PHE A 265 5.06 18.46 36.62
N GLU A 266 4.69 18.09 37.85
CA GLU A 266 4.37 19.06 38.90
C GLU A 266 5.56 19.93 39.26
N ARG A 267 6.76 19.35 39.34
CA ARG A 267 8.01 20.11 39.49
C ARG A 267 8.19 21.09 38.33
N ALA A 268 8.06 20.64 37.09
CA ALA A 268 8.19 21.49 35.91
C ALA A 268 7.17 22.66 35.92
N ILE A 269 5.92 22.39 36.32
CA ILE A 269 4.86 23.40 36.46
C ILE A 269 5.21 24.42 37.56
N ARG A 270 5.71 23.98 38.72
CA ARG A 270 6.14 24.90 39.79
C ARG A 270 7.33 25.76 39.38
N PHE A 271 8.32 25.18 38.70
CA PHE A 271 9.48 25.92 38.20
C PHE A 271 9.10 26.94 37.13
N SER A 272 8.33 26.52 36.13
CA SER A 272 7.88 27.42 35.06
C SER A 272 7.00 28.56 35.59
N LYS A 273 6.12 28.30 36.55
CA LYS A 273 5.29 29.33 37.18
C LYS A 273 6.09 30.35 38.00
N LYS A 274 7.17 29.92 38.67
CA LYS A 274 7.96 30.78 39.58
C LYS A 274 9.13 31.47 38.91
N TYR A 275 9.81 30.80 37.98
CA TYR A 275 11.07 31.23 37.38
C TYR A 275 11.06 31.24 35.85
N GLY A 276 10.04 30.64 35.23
CA GLY A 276 9.92 30.55 33.77
C GLY A 276 9.05 31.65 33.16
N THR A 277 8.75 31.48 31.87
CA THR A 277 7.84 32.35 31.12
C THR A 277 6.40 31.83 31.17
N THR A 278 5.44 32.68 30.80
CA THR A 278 4.03 32.27 30.61
C THR A 278 3.89 31.15 29.58
N ASP A 279 4.70 31.17 28.50
CA ASP A 279 4.72 30.11 27.50
C ASP A 279 5.33 28.80 28.03
N GLN A 280 6.37 28.84 28.87
CA GLN A 280 6.90 27.63 29.51
C GLN A 280 5.88 27.01 30.46
N TYR A 281 5.15 27.84 31.21
CA TYR A 281 4.07 27.38 32.09
C TYR A 281 2.94 26.73 31.29
N PHE A 282 2.49 27.38 30.21
CA PHE A 282 1.54 26.82 29.26
C PHE A 282 2.03 25.49 28.67
N THR A 283 3.29 25.44 28.22
CA THR A 283 3.90 24.27 27.59
C THR A 283 3.95 23.08 28.55
N ALA A 284 4.30 23.32 29.82
CA ALA A 284 4.31 22.27 30.84
C ALA A 284 2.90 21.68 31.07
N LEU A 285 1.87 22.52 31.15
CA LEU A 285 0.48 22.08 31.27
C LEU A 285 0.00 21.31 30.03
N TYR A 286 0.25 21.85 28.83
CA TYR A 286 -0.09 21.18 27.57
C TYR A 286 0.57 19.79 27.45
N LYS A 287 1.88 19.69 27.73
CA LYS A 287 2.60 18.42 27.67
C LYS A 287 2.09 17.44 28.72
N ARG A 288 1.76 17.91 29.93
CA ARG A 288 1.12 17.09 30.96
C ARG A 288 -0.24 16.57 30.49
N ALA A 289 -1.07 17.41 29.88
CA ALA A 289 -2.37 16.99 29.32
C ALA A 289 -2.19 15.90 28.24
N TRP A 290 -1.21 16.09 27.35
CA TRP A 290 -0.89 15.12 26.30
C TRP A 290 -0.45 13.75 26.86
N ILE A 291 0.46 13.73 27.84
CA ILE A 291 0.89 12.50 28.52
C ILE A 291 -0.28 11.87 29.30
N THR A 292 -1.10 12.67 29.96
CA THR A 292 -2.27 12.19 30.72
C THR A 292 -3.25 11.44 29.80
N TYR A 293 -3.49 11.97 28.59
CA TYR A 293 -4.36 11.32 27.61
C TYR A 293 -3.74 10.05 27.00
N PHE A 294 -2.51 10.13 26.47
CA PHE A 294 -1.92 9.05 25.67
C PHE A 294 -1.14 8.01 26.46
N TRP A 295 -0.54 8.34 27.62
CA TRP A 295 0.26 7.36 28.39
C TRP A 295 -0.53 6.76 29.55
N PHE A 296 -1.40 7.54 30.17
CA PHE A 296 -2.15 7.14 31.38
C PHE A 296 -3.63 6.94 31.16
N GLU A 297 -4.18 7.41 30.03
CA GLU A 297 -5.58 7.27 29.64
C GLU A 297 -6.55 7.77 30.73
N ASP A 298 -6.16 8.83 31.44
CA ASP A 298 -6.94 9.45 32.50
C ASP A 298 -7.71 10.67 31.96
N PHE A 299 -8.90 10.40 31.42
CA PHE A 299 -9.68 11.41 30.71
C PHE A 299 -10.26 12.50 31.63
N GLU A 300 -10.63 12.18 32.87
CA GLU A 300 -11.13 13.17 33.83
C GLU A 300 -10.05 14.20 34.18
N ARG A 301 -8.82 13.74 34.41
CA ARG A 301 -7.70 14.65 34.69
C ARG A 301 -7.30 15.43 33.45
N PHE A 302 -7.36 14.82 32.27
CA PHE A 302 -7.14 15.50 31.00
C PHE A 302 -8.11 16.68 30.80
N LEU A 303 -9.41 16.50 31.06
CA LEU A 303 -10.40 17.58 30.91
C LEU A 303 -10.12 18.77 31.84
N LYS A 304 -9.73 18.51 33.10
CA LYS A 304 -9.31 19.58 34.03
C LYS A 304 -8.08 20.34 33.52
N LEU A 305 -7.08 19.63 33.01
CA LEU A 305 -5.89 20.24 32.42
C LEU A 305 -6.23 21.02 31.15
N TYR A 306 -7.19 20.57 30.35
CA TYR A 306 -7.65 21.28 29.16
C TYR A 306 -8.21 22.66 29.52
N ASP A 307 -9.08 22.76 30.53
CA ASP A 307 -9.65 24.06 30.95
C ASP A 307 -8.55 25.05 31.39
N GLU A 308 -7.52 24.58 32.10
CA GLU A 308 -6.36 25.41 32.47
C GLU A 308 -5.56 25.88 31.23
N VAL A 309 -5.37 24.99 30.25
CA VAL A 309 -4.67 25.27 28.99
C VAL A 309 -5.48 26.25 28.12
N GLU A 310 -6.80 26.08 28.05
CA GLU A 310 -7.71 26.94 27.29
C GLU A 310 -7.61 28.40 27.76
N VAL A 311 -7.71 28.64 29.06
CA VAL A 311 -7.62 29.99 29.65
C VAL A 311 -6.31 30.68 29.25
N LEU A 312 -5.19 29.95 29.28
CA LEU A 312 -3.89 30.50 28.91
C LEU A 312 -3.76 30.72 27.40
N ALA A 313 -4.24 29.79 26.57
CA ALA A 313 -4.19 29.90 25.11
C ALA A 313 -5.04 31.06 24.58
N LEU A 314 -6.25 31.26 25.12
CA LEU A 314 -7.15 32.34 24.69
C LEU A 314 -6.60 33.74 25.03
N ASN A 315 -5.78 33.84 26.07
CA ASN A 315 -5.08 35.08 26.45
C ASN A 315 -3.72 35.26 25.75
N SER A 316 -3.27 34.27 24.99
CA SER A 316 -1.97 34.32 24.31
C SER A 316 -2.03 35.13 23.01
N SER A 317 -0.95 35.86 22.73
CA SER A 317 -0.69 36.49 21.42
C SER A 317 0.12 35.58 20.48
N ASN A 318 0.45 34.37 20.91
CA ASN A 318 1.19 33.39 20.13
C ASN A 318 0.24 32.35 19.50
N ILE A 319 0.15 32.34 18.17
CA ILE A 319 -0.68 31.39 17.40
C ILE A 319 -0.37 29.92 17.71
N PHE A 320 0.88 29.58 18.03
CA PHE A 320 1.27 28.21 18.39
C PHE A 320 0.68 27.73 19.74
N SER A 321 0.20 28.66 20.59
CA SER A 321 -0.56 28.29 21.79
C SER A 321 -1.98 27.87 21.41
N VAL A 322 -2.59 28.58 20.46
CA VAL A 322 -3.93 28.29 19.94
C VAL A 322 -3.94 27.01 19.09
N GLU A 323 -2.89 26.77 18.30
CA GLU A 323 -2.70 25.50 17.60
C GLU A 323 -2.64 24.32 18.56
N ARG A 324 -1.87 24.45 19.66
CA ARG A 324 -1.80 23.42 20.71
C ARG A 324 -3.15 23.21 21.40
N LEU A 325 -3.94 24.26 21.61
CA LEU A 325 -5.32 24.13 22.09
C LEU A 325 -6.19 23.36 21.08
N ASN A 326 -6.12 23.70 19.80
CA ASN A 326 -6.82 23.00 18.71
C ASN A 326 -6.48 21.50 18.68
N ASN A 327 -5.20 21.15 18.86
CA ASN A 327 -4.75 19.76 18.95
C ASN A 327 -5.41 19.01 20.11
N LEU A 328 -5.55 19.64 21.30
CA LEU A 328 -6.26 19.01 22.42
C LEU A 328 -7.78 18.95 22.18
N LEU A 329 -8.37 19.96 21.52
CA LEU A 329 -9.79 19.96 21.18
C LEU A 329 -10.13 18.80 20.24
N ASN A 330 -9.26 18.45 19.28
CA ASN A 330 -9.45 17.26 18.45
C ASN A 330 -9.50 15.95 19.28
N LEU A 331 -8.77 15.89 20.41
CA LEU A 331 -8.87 14.75 21.34
C LEU A 331 -10.21 14.76 22.10
N ILE A 332 -10.71 15.93 22.51
CA ILE A 332 -12.04 16.09 23.10
C ILE A 332 -13.13 15.67 22.11
N SER A 333 -13.06 16.11 20.85
CA SER A 333 -14.00 15.69 19.80
C SER A 333 -13.98 14.16 19.61
N THR A 334 -12.80 13.55 19.68
CA THR A 334 -12.65 12.09 19.61
C THR A 334 -13.31 11.42 20.82
N LEU A 335 -13.08 11.91 22.03
CA LEU A 335 -13.73 11.40 23.25
C LEU A 335 -15.24 11.54 23.22
N ALA A 336 -15.76 12.67 22.73
CA ALA A 336 -17.20 12.89 22.59
C ALA A 336 -17.83 11.92 21.57
N SER A 337 -17.08 11.51 20.55
CA SER A 337 -17.54 10.51 19.57
C SER A 337 -17.45 9.06 20.06
N THR A 338 -16.67 8.78 21.10
CA THR A 338 -16.35 7.42 21.57
C THR A 338 -16.83 7.12 22.99
N SER A 339 -17.30 8.14 23.73
CA SER A 339 -17.74 8.02 25.12
C SER A 339 -18.80 9.05 25.48
N ASP A 340 -19.61 8.75 26.49
CA ASP A 340 -20.63 9.67 27.03
C ASP A 340 -20.04 10.67 28.07
N MET A 341 -18.71 10.74 28.20
CA MET A 341 -18.04 11.61 29.19
C MET A 341 -18.16 13.10 28.87
N ILE A 342 -18.46 13.45 27.62
CA ILE A 342 -18.45 14.83 27.12
C ILE A 342 -19.84 15.16 26.58
N THR A 343 -20.47 16.19 27.16
CA THR A 343 -21.76 16.67 26.68
C THR A 343 -21.59 17.45 25.39
N ARG A 344 -22.64 17.47 24.57
CA ARG A 344 -22.65 18.22 23.32
C ARG A 344 -22.47 19.72 23.55
N GLU A 345 -23.11 20.26 24.59
CA GLU A 345 -23.02 21.67 24.96
C GLU A 345 -21.59 22.07 25.34
N PHE A 346 -20.88 21.20 26.09
CA PHE A 346 -19.48 21.43 26.44
C PHE A 346 -18.60 21.50 25.19
N LEU A 347 -18.76 20.55 24.27
CA LEU A 347 -17.98 20.54 23.03
C LEU A 347 -18.25 21.78 22.15
N GLU A 348 -19.53 22.16 22.00
CA GLU A 348 -19.94 23.34 21.23
C GLU A 348 -19.37 24.64 21.83
N GLU A 349 -19.33 24.76 23.17
CA GLU A 349 -18.69 25.89 23.86
C GLU A 349 -17.19 25.97 23.54
N LYS A 350 -16.46 24.85 23.67
CA LYS A 350 -15.01 24.82 23.42
C LYS A 350 -14.67 25.13 21.95
N ILE A 351 -15.46 24.61 21.01
CA ILE A 351 -15.35 24.94 19.59
C ILE A 351 -15.57 26.44 19.36
N TYR A 352 -16.61 27.02 19.96
CA TYR A 352 -16.91 28.45 19.84
C TYR A 352 -15.75 29.32 20.36
N ASN A 353 -15.20 28.98 21.53
CA ASN A 353 -14.06 29.71 22.12
C ASN A 353 -12.83 29.69 21.21
N LEU A 354 -12.47 28.52 20.68
CA LEU A 354 -11.35 28.37 19.77
C LEU A 354 -11.56 29.17 18.47
N ARG A 355 -12.74 29.02 17.83
CA ARG A 355 -13.10 29.74 16.60
C ARG A 355 -13.02 31.25 16.76
N ARG A 356 -13.57 31.77 17.86
CA ARG A 356 -13.49 33.20 18.18
C ARG A 356 -12.02 33.66 18.22
N LYS A 357 -11.15 32.90 18.88
CA LYS A 357 -9.73 33.23 18.97
C LYS A 357 -9.00 33.13 17.64
N LEU A 358 -9.30 32.12 16.83
CA LEU A 358 -8.74 31.98 15.48
C LEU A 358 -9.15 33.14 14.56
N ASN A 359 -10.40 33.60 14.64
CA ASN A 359 -10.84 34.77 13.88
C ASN A 359 -10.09 36.05 14.29
N GLU A 360 -9.81 36.27 15.59
CA GLU A 360 -8.98 37.39 16.03
C GLU A 360 -7.58 37.39 15.38
N PHE A 361 -6.95 36.21 15.25
CA PHE A 361 -5.67 36.09 14.56
C PHE A 361 -5.79 36.26 13.05
N LYS A 362 -6.85 35.70 12.45
CA LYS A 362 -7.12 35.81 11.01
C LYS A 362 -7.22 37.27 10.57
N ASP A 363 -7.94 38.08 11.34
CA ASP A 363 -8.20 39.49 11.00
C ASP A 363 -6.99 40.41 11.33
N ASN A 364 -5.93 39.88 11.95
CA ASN A 364 -4.73 40.63 12.28
C ASN A 364 -3.69 40.63 11.14
N GLU A 365 -3.82 41.60 10.24
CA GLU A 365 -2.92 41.76 9.09
C GLU A 365 -1.46 42.09 9.47
N ALA A 366 -1.20 42.56 10.71
CA ALA A 366 0.14 42.92 11.16
C ALA A 366 1.06 41.68 11.33
N ASN A 367 0.48 40.49 11.48
CA ASN A 367 1.22 39.24 11.49
C ASN A 367 0.63 38.23 10.49
N LEU A 368 1.00 38.42 9.23
CA LEU A 368 0.49 37.61 8.11
C LEU A 368 0.73 36.11 8.29
N SER A 369 1.85 35.69 8.92
CA SER A 369 2.11 34.25 9.18
C SER A 369 1.07 33.66 10.15
N ALA A 370 0.77 34.39 11.23
CA ALA A 370 -0.22 33.96 12.21
C ALA A 370 -1.65 34.01 11.65
N SER A 371 -1.97 35.03 10.84
CA SER A 371 -3.26 35.15 10.15
C SER A 371 -3.51 33.97 9.21
N VAL A 372 -2.56 33.66 8.32
CA VAL A 372 -2.69 32.54 7.36
C VAL A 372 -2.71 31.18 8.07
N HIS A 373 -1.98 31.02 9.17
CA HIS A 373 -2.03 29.83 10.02
C HIS A 373 -3.43 29.68 10.64
N ALA A 374 -3.98 30.73 11.25
CA ALA A 374 -5.33 30.71 11.82
C ALA A 374 -6.40 30.37 10.78
N GLU A 375 -6.30 30.95 9.59
CA GLU A 375 -7.23 30.66 8.48
C GLU A 375 -7.11 29.21 7.98
N THR A 376 -5.89 28.65 7.95
CA THR A 376 -5.66 27.24 7.63
C THR A 376 -6.32 26.31 8.66
N MET A 377 -6.19 26.60 9.96
CA MET A 377 -6.84 25.81 11.02
C MET A 377 -8.38 25.86 10.91
N LEU A 378 -8.95 27.02 10.60
CA LEU A 378 -10.39 27.16 10.35
C LEU A 378 -10.84 26.34 9.13
N CYS A 379 -10.01 26.25 8.08
CA CYS A 379 -10.30 25.40 6.93
C CYS A 379 -10.30 23.91 7.30
N PHE A 380 -9.34 23.44 8.09
CA PHE A 380 -9.35 22.04 8.57
C PHE A 380 -10.58 21.73 9.43
N GLU A 381 -10.99 22.66 10.28
CA GLU A 381 -12.21 22.51 11.06
C GLU A 381 -13.47 22.46 10.17
N ASN A 382 -13.54 23.31 9.14
CA ASN A 382 -14.63 23.26 8.16
C ASN A 382 -14.68 21.91 7.43
N LEU A 383 -13.53 21.33 7.06
CA LEU A 383 -13.49 19.99 6.45
C LEU A 383 -14.04 18.91 7.39
N LEU A 384 -13.85 19.04 8.72
CA LEU A 384 -14.39 18.09 9.69
C LEU A 384 -15.92 18.22 9.83
N ILE A 385 -16.43 19.46 9.89
CA ILE A 385 -17.86 19.74 10.08
C ILE A 385 -18.67 19.44 8.81
N TYR A 386 -18.21 19.94 7.67
CA TYR A 386 -18.90 19.83 6.38
C TYR A 386 -18.40 18.66 5.54
N GLN A 387 -17.78 17.66 6.15
CA GLN A 387 -17.21 16.48 5.48
C GLN A 387 -18.15 15.74 4.52
N ASN A 388 -19.47 15.92 4.67
CA ASN A 388 -20.50 15.29 3.83
C ASN A 388 -21.16 16.25 2.82
N ASP A 389 -20.72 17.52 2.78
CA ASP A 389 -21.19 18.53 1.82
C ASP A 389 -20.13 18.74 0.72
N PRO A 390 -20.33 18.20 -0.49
CA PRO A 390 -19.34 18.27 -1.56
C PRO A 390 -18.98 19.72 -1.97
N VAL A 391 -19.93 20.65 -1.89
CA VAL A 391 -19.73 22.03 -2.33
C VAL A 391 -18.83 22.77 -1.33
N GLU A 392 -19.12 22.63 -0.05
CA GLU A 392 -18.30 23.24 1.01
C GLU A 392 -16.90 22.64 1.06
N VAL A 393 -16.78 21.31 0.91
CA VAL A 393 -15.48 20.61 0.84
C VAL A 393 -14.64 21.15 -0.32
N ALA A 394 -15.20 21.20 -1.53
CA ALA A 394 -14.48 21.70 -2.70
C ALA A 394 -14.03 23.16 -2.54
N SER A 395 -14.93 24.01 -2.00
CA SER A 395 -14.60 25.41 -1.74
C SER A 395 -13.48 25.57 -0.70
N THR A 396 -13.42 24.67 0.28
CA THR A 396 -12.43 24.67 1.35
C THR A 396 -11.04 24.25 0.84
N PHE A 397 -10.96 23.26 -0.05
CA PHE A 397 -9.68 22.88 -0.68
C PHE A 397 -9.14 23.96 -1.60
N LEU A 398 -10.01 24.63 -2.37
CA LEU A 398 -9.61 25.80 -3.16
C LEU A 398 -9.07 26.93 -2.28
N LYS A 399 -9.71 27.19 -1.12
CA LYS A 399 -9.20 28.13 -0.12
C LYS A 399 -7.83 27.71 0.41
N LEU A 400 -7.66 26.44 0.81
CA LEU A 400 -6.38 25.91 1.29
C LEU A 400 -5.27 26.08 0.25
N LYS A 401 -5.54 25.79 -1.03
CA LYS A 401 -4.59 26.02 -2.14
C LYS A 401 -4.14 27.47 -2.20
N ASN A 402 -5.08 28.41 -2.12
CA ASN A 402 -4.78 29.84 -2.10
C ASN A 402 -4.00 30.27 -0.86
N LEU A 403 -4.30 29.73 0.32
CA LEU A 403 -3.58 30.01 1.56
C LEU A 403 -2.14 29.52 1.50
N ILE A 404 -1.91 28.31 0.99
CA ILE A 404 -0.56 27.74 0.83
C ILE A 404 0.26 28.58 -0.14
N ASN A 405 -0.36 29.07 -1.22
CA ASN A 405 0.30 30.00 -2.14
C ASN A 405 0.69 31.32 -1.47
N LYS A 406 -0.23 31.93 -0.70
CA LYS A 406 0.07 33.13 0.10
C LYS A 406 1.17 32.88 1.13
N ALA A 407 1.17 31.70 1.74
CA ALA A 407 2.13 31.32 2.76
C ALA A 407 3.52 30.99 2.20
N LYS A 408 3.69 30.74 0.89
CA LYS A 408 4.87 30.07 0.30
C LYS A 408 6.21 30.66 0.75
N ASN A 409 6.25 31.97 1.01
CA ASN A 409 7.44 32.72 1.42
C ASN A 409 7.40 33.23 2.88
N LEU A 410 6.45 32.76 3.69
CA LEU A 410 6.29 33.16 5.09
C LEU A 410 7.03 32.18 6.01
N ILE A 411 8.03 32.68 6.74
CA ILE A 411 8.87 31.86 7.64
C ILE A 411 8.06 31.33 8.83
N GLY A 412 7.08 32.09 9.33
CA GLY A 412 6.30 31.73 10.51
C GLY A 412 5.16 30.74 10.25
N PHE A 413 4.90 30.34 9.01
CA PHE A 413 3.84 29.39 8.67
C PHE A 413 4.33 27.94 8.75
N PRO A 414 3.62 27.03 9.44
CA PRO A 414 4.12 25.67 9.71
C PRO A 414 3.77 24.70 8.58
N PHE A 415 4.48 24.86 7.45
CA PHE A 415 4.28 24.05 6.25
C PHE A 415 4.27 22.55 6.49
N GLU A 416 5.28 22.03 7.19
CA GLU A 416 5.44 20.60 7.44
C GLU A 416 4.19 20.00 8.12
N SER A 417 3.73 20.64 9.20
CA SER A 417 2.53 20.18 9.93
C SER A 417 1.26 20.27 9.08
N THR A 418 1.11 21.33 8.29
CA THR A 418 -0.04 21.53 7.40
C THR A 418 -0.10 20.42 6.35
N PHE A 419 1.04 20.06 5.78
CA PHE A 419 1.15 19.00 4.78
C PHE A 419 0.89 17.62 5.37
N GLN A 420 1.41 17.34 6.58
CA GLN A 420 1.11 16.09 7.28
C GLN A 420 -0.40 15.93 7.51
N VAL A 421 -1.11 16.99 7.91
CA VAL A 421 -2.57 16.96 8.07
C VAL A 421 -3.27 16.70 6.72
N LEU A 422 -2.89 17.43 5.67
CA LEU A 422 -3.46 17.27 4.32
C LEU A 422 -3.26 15.86 3.73
N ASN A 423 -2.11 15.24 4.01
CA ASN A 423 -1.81 13.88 3.57
C ASN A 423 -2.62 12.84 4.38
N GLU A 424 -2.79 13.05 5.68
CA GLU A 424 -3.55 12.15 6.56
C GLU A 424 -5.06 12.14 6.24
N ILE A 425 -5.64 13.29 5.90
CA ILE A 425 -7.06 13.36 5.47
C ILE A 425 -7.29 12.78 4.07
N GLY A 426 -6.23 12.51 3.31
CA GLY A 426 -6.30 12.04 1.92
C GLY A 426 -6.99 10.70 1.73
N ASN A 427 -6.99 9.85 2.76
CA ASN A 427 -7.76 8.60 2.76
C ASN A 427 -9.27 8.84 2.61
N LYS A 428 -9.77 9.96 3.11
CA LYS A 428 -11.20 10.28 3.11
C LYS A 428 -11.63 11.04 1.85
N PHE A 429 -10.84 12.01 1.42
CA PHE A 429 -11.17 12.89 0.30
C PHE A 429 -10.59 12.43 -1.04
N CYS A 430 -10.17 11.16 -1.13
CA CYS A 430 -9.60 10.57 -2.33
C CYS A 430 -10.59 10.61 -3.51
N GLY A 431 -10.20 11.27 -4.61
CA GLY A 431 -11.02 11.41 -5.81
C GLY A 431 -11.90 12.66 -5.87
N GLU A 432 -11.85 13.53 -4.86
CA GLU A 432 -12.42 14.88 -4.98
C GLU A 432 -11.46 15.77 -5.78
N ASN A 433 -11.94 16.39 -6.87
CA ASN A 433 -11.07 17.03 -7.86
C ASN A 433 -10.24 18.20 -7.29
N THR A 434 -10.81 19.02 -6.42
CA THR A 434 -10.09 20.20 -5.89
C THR A 434 -9.02 19.80 -4.87
N TYR A 435 -9.20 18.68 -4.17
CA TYR A 435 -8.19 18.04 -3.34
C TYR A 435 -7.05 17.47 -4.17
N GLU A 436 -7.35 16.78 -5.29
CA GLU A 436 -6.29 16.30 -6.20
C GLU A 436 -5.47 17.47 -6.76
N GLU A 437 -6.12 18.57 -7.17
CA GLU A 437 -5.42 19.78 -7.62
C GLU A 437 -4.58 20.43 -6.52
N LEU A 438 -5.06 20.42 -5.27
CA LEU A 438 -4.31 20.90 -4.12
C LEU A 438 -3.06 20.02 -3.93
N LEU A 439 -3.19 18.70 -3.96
CA LEU A 439 -2.06 17.78 -3.81
C LEU A 439 -1.00 17.97 -4.89
N GLU A 440 -1.39 18.14 -6.16
CA GLU A 440 -0.42 18.44 -7.23
C GLU A 440 0.37 19.71 -6.94
N TYR A 441 -0.32 20.75 -6.47
CA TYR A 441 0.33 21.99 -6.06
C TYR A 441 1.24 21.81 -4.84
N LEU A 442 0.86 20.95 -3.88
CA LEU A 442 1.70 20.64 -2.72
C LEU A 442 3.01 19.98 -3.12
N VAL A 443 2.99 19.05 -4.08
CA VAL A 443 4.21 18.37 -4.57
C VAL A 443 5.20 19.40 -5.11
N GLU A 444 4.74 20.40 -5.86
CA GLU A 444 5.59 21.50 -6.35
C GLU A 444 6.19 22.34 -5.21
N VAL A 445 5.36 22.73 -4.24
CA VAL A 445 5.80 23.53 -3.09
C VAL A 445 6.82 22.79 -2.23
N VAL A 446 6.58 21.51 -1.95
CA VAL A 446 7.46 20.66 -1.12
C VAL A 446 8.78 20.40 -1.85
N THR A 447 8.74 20.14 -3.15
CA THR A 447 9.95 19.99 -3.97
C THR A 447 10.84 21.23 -3.86
N THR A 448 10.25 22.43 -3.85
CA THR A 448 10.99 23.69 -3.74
C THR A 448 11.55 23.93 -2.34
N ARG A 449 10.81 23.54 -1.29
CA ARG A 449 11.13 23.90 0.10
C ARG A 449 11.99 22.88 0.84
N GLU A 450 11.72 21.60 0.64
CA GLU A 450 12.35 20.49 1.37
C GLU A 450 13.19 19.59 0.45
N GLY A 451 13.02 19.74 -0.87
CA GLY A 451 13.74 18.99 -1.89
C GLY A 451 12.95 17.81 -2.44
N GLU A 452 13.56 17.14 -3.42
CA GLU A 452 12.91 16.09 -4.20
C GLU A 452 12.50 14.87 -3.37
N ILE A 453 13.27 14.47 -2.35
CA ILE A 453 12.98 13.26 -1.56
C ILE A 453 11.67 13.42 -0.77
N SER A 454 11.45 14.56 -0.10
CA SER A 454 10.19 14.84 0.61
C SER A 454 8.99 14.85 -0.33
N ALA A 455 9.14 15.42 -1.53
CA ALA A 455 8.09 15.40 -2.55
C ALA A 455 7.81 13.98 -3.06
N GLY A 456 8.85 13.15 -3.21
CA GLY A 456 8.72 11.74 -3.49
C GLY A 456 7.95 10.99 -2.40
N ASP A 457 8.21 11.27 -1.12
CA ASP A 457 7.52 10.64 0.01
C ASP A 457 6.01 10.96 -0.01
N LEU A 458 5.62 12.18 -0.43
CA LEU A 458 4.20 12.51 -0.64
C LEU A 458 3.57 11.69 -1.77
N LEU A 459 4.23 11.59 -2.92
CA LEU A 459 3.74 10.81 -4.06
C LEU A 459 3.67 9.30 -3.76
N LEU A 460 4.65 8.76 -3.04
CA LEU A 460 4.67 7.36 -2.61
C LEU A 460 3.48 7.04 -1.70
N ASN A 461 3.31 7.84 -0.65
CA ASN A 461 2.19 7.66 0.28
C ASN A 461 0.86 7.78 -0.44
N ARG A 462 0.72 8.77 -1.33
CA ARG A 462 -0.48 8.98 -2.13
C ARG A 462 -0.78 7.81 -3.06
N GLY A 463 0.23 7.31 -3.78
CA GLY A 463 0.11 6.13 -4.63
C GLY A 463 -0.38 4.92 -3.84
N MET A 464 0.20 4.66 -2.66
CA MET A 464 -0.24 3.59 -1.77
C MET A 464 -1.69 3.76 -1.29
N GLN A 465 -2.13 4.99 -1.00
CA GLN A 465 -3.53 5.27 -0.64
C GLN A 465 -4.48 4.99 -1.83
N LEU A 466 -4.14 5.49 -3.02
CA LEU A 466 -4.91 5.30 -4.24
C LEU A 466 -5.08 3.82 -4.57
N LEU A 467 -4.00 3.05 -4.48
CA LEU A 467 -3.99 1.61 -4.69
C LEU A 467 -4.93 0.89 -3.71
N LYS A 468 -4.88 1.24 -2.41
CA LYS A 468 -5.79 0.69 -1.39
C LYS A 468 -7.26 0.99 -1.67
N THR A 469 -7.56 2.14 -2.27
CA THR A 469 -8.93 2.54 -2.65
C THR A 469 -9.39 2.01 -4.01
N GLY A 470 -8.57 1.21 -4.71
CA GLY A 470 -8.90 0.67 -6.03
C GLY A 470 -8.75 1.65 -7.19
N ARG A 471 -8.16 2.84 -6.99
CA ARG A 471 -7.86 3.80 -8.06
C ARG A 471 -6.50 3.48 -8.71
N ILE A 472 -6.45 2.35 -9.41
CA ILE A 472 -5.22 1.72 -9.91
C ILE A 472 -4.42 2.66 -10.82
N TYR A 473 -5.06 3.27 -11.82
CA TYR A 473 -4.38 4.07 -12.84
C TYR A 473 -3.78 5.37 -12.30
N LYS A 474 -4.52 6.09 -11.45
CA LYS A 474 -3.97 7.23 -10.72
C LYS A 474 -2.80 6.83 -9.81
N SER A 475 -2.86 5.66 -9.18
CA SER A 475 -1.74 5.14 -8.39
C SER A 475 -0.49 4.94 -9.24
N ILE A 476 -0.62 4.37 -10.44
CA ILE A 476 0.49 4.20 -11.39
C ILE A 476 1.11 5.56 -11.75
N ALA A 477 0.28 6.57 -12.05
CA ALA A 477 0.77 7.92 -12.34
C ALA A 477 1.56 8.53 -11.17
N CYS A 478 1.03 8.47 -9.94
CA CYS A 478 1.72 8.99 -8.75
C CYS A 478 3.02 8.24 -8.45
N LEU A 479 3.00 6.91 -8.43
CA LEU A 479 4.16 6.09 -8.10
C LEU A 479 5.25 6.21 -9.18
N GLY A 480 4.87 6.29 -10.46
CA GLY A 480 5.80 6.51 -11.58
C GLY A 480 6.58 7.82 -11.44
N ARG A 481 5.90 8.91 -11.06
CA ARG A 481 6.56 10.21 -10.81
C ARG A 481 7.52 10.17 -9.62
N ALA A 482 7.19 9.41 -8.58
CA ALA A 482 8.03 9.28 -7.40
C ALA A 482 9.41 8.67 -7.73
N LEU A 483 9.51 7.79 -8.74
CA LEU A 483 10.75 7.10 -9.11
C LEU A 483 11.89 8.06 -9.43
N ARG A 484 11.63 9.10 -10.23
CA ARG A 484 12.65 10.10 -10.59
C ARG A 484 13.18 10.84 -9.34
N LEU A 485 12.28 11.16 -8.42
CA LEU A 485 12.62 11.90 -7.20
C LEU A 485 13.48 11.06 -6.24
N PHE A 486 13.30 9.74 -6.24
CA PHE A 486 14.05 8.80 -5.41
C PHE A 486 15.30 8.20 -6.06
N CYS A 487 15.66 8.58 -7.29
CA CYS A 487 16.84 8.07 -8.00
C CYS A 487 18.16 8.64 -7.42
N LYS A 488 18.41 8.42 -6.13
CA LYS A 488 19.56 8.88 -5.33
C LYS A 488 19.91 7.82 -4.27
N LYS A 489 21.18 7.74 -3.86
CA LYS A 489 21.64 6.69 -2.93
C LYS A 489 20.97 6.79 -1.56
N GLU A 490 20.68 8.00 -1.10
CA GLU A 490 20.06 8.31 0.20
C GLU A 490 18.58 7.88 0.28
N SER A 491 17.96 7.59 -0.87
CA SER A 491 16.53 7.23 -0.98
C SER A 491 16.30 5.82 -1.54
N ASN A 492 17.31 4.94 -1.52
CA ASN A 492 17.20 3.56 -2.03
C ASN A 492 15.97 2.81 -1.48
N ASP A 493 15.74 2.82 -0.17
CA ASP A 493 14.59 2.12 0.44
C ASP A 493 13.24 2.65 -0.07
N ARG A 494 13.16 3.96 -0.29
CA ARG A 494 11.96 4.63 -0.83
C ARG A 494 11.73 4.26 -2.29
N LEU A 495 12.82 4.18 -3.08
CA LEU A 495 12.76 3.74 -4.47
C LEU A 495 12.29 2.29 -4.58
N VAL A 496 12.83 1.39 -3.75
CA VAL A 496 12.41 -0.03 -3.70
C VAL A 496 10.91 -0.13 -3.37
N ASN A 497 10.44 0.61 -2.36
CA ASN A 497 9.01 0.66 -2.01
C ASN A 497 8.15 1.18 -3.17
N ALA A 498 8.56 2.28 -3.82
CA ALA A 498 7.83 2.85 -4.95
C ALA A 498 7.72 1.86 -6.11
N LEU A 499 8.80 1.18 -6.46
CA LEU A 499 8.82 0.16 -7.51
C LEU A 499 7.98 -1.08 -7.15
N TYR A 500 8.02 -1.52 -5.90
CA TYR A 500 7.21 -2.64 -5.42
C TYR A 500 5.70 -2.33 -5.52
N PHE A 501 5.27 -1.16 -5.02
CA PHE A 501 3.86 -0.77 -5.13
C PHE A 501 3.45 -0.46 -6.57
N LEU A 502 4.36 0.06 -7.40
CA LEU A 502 4.10 0.26 -8.82
C LEU A 502 3.90 -1.08 -9.54
N SER A 503 4.72 -2.09 -9.22
CA SER A 503 4.54 -3.46 -9.73
C SER A 503 3.17 -4.02 -9.33
N LYS A 504 2.77 -3.83 -8.07
CA LYS A 504 1.44 -4.27 -7.61
C LYS A 504 0.30 -3.56 -8.37
N ALA A 505 0.44 -2.27 -8.63
CA ALA A 505 -0.55 -1.52 -9.41
C ALA A 505 -0.63 -2.00 -10.87
N TYR A 506 0.51 -2.32 -11.51
CA TYR A 506 0.53 -2.91 -12.85
C TYR A 506 -0.14 -4.29 -12.88
N GLU A 507 0.13 -5.14 -11.90
CA GLU A 507 -0.50 -6.45 -11.80
C GLU A 507 -2.03 -6.33 -11.62
N ASP A 508 -2.49 -5.40 -10.77
CA ASP A 508 -3.92 -5.15 -10.58
C ASP A 508 -4.58 -4.56 -11.85
N ALA A 509 -3.81 -3.90 -12.73
CA ALA A 509 -4.23 -3.44 -14.06
C ALA A 509 -4.19 -4.53 -15.15
N GLY A 510 -3.63 -5.71 -14.84
CA GLY A 510 -3.44 -6.82 -15.79
C GLY A 510 -2.20 -6.71 -16.69
N LEU A 511 -1.20 -5.92 -16.29
CA LEU A 511 0.02 -5.60 -17.04
C LEU A 511 1.24 -6.30 -16.42
N LEU A 512 1.39 -7.59 -16.68
CA LEU A 512 2.33 -8.46 -15.97
C LEU A 512 3.80 -8.22 -16.35
N TRP A 513 4.10 -7.79 -17.59
CA TRP A 513 5.47 -7.51 -18.01
C TRP A 513 6.01 -6.24 -17.34
N SER A 514 5.22 -5.17 -17.26
CA SER A 514 5.62 -4.00 -16.46
C SER A 514 5.69 -4.29 -14.98
N ALA A 515 4.75 -5.10 -14.46
CA ALA A 515 4.83 -5.55 -13.07
C ALA A 515 6.15 -6.29 -12.80
N ARG A 516 6.54 -7.19 -13.70
CA ARG A 516 7.83 -7.89 -13.65
C ARG A 516 9.00 -6.92 -13.75
N GLY A 517 9.02 -6.04 -14.75
CA GLY A 517 10.13 -5.12 -15.00
C GLY A 517 10.41 -4.18 -13.82
N SER A 518 9.37 -3.56 -13.26
CA SER A 518 9.52 -2.69 -12.08
C SER A 518 9.95 -3.46 -10.83
N LEU A 519 9.43 -4.67 -10.62
CA LEU A 519 9.81 -5.49 -9.47
C LEU A 519 11.22 -6.06 -9.59
N LEU A 520 11.66 -6.38 -10.80
CA LEU A 520 13.04 -6.76 -11.08
C LEU A 520 14.00 -5.62 -10.75
N TRP A 521 13.65 -4.40 -11.15
CA TRP A 521 14.38 -3.19 -10.76
C TRP A 521 14.42 -3.01 -9.24
N ALA A 522 13.28 -3.17 -8.56
CA ALA A 522 13.20 -3.10 -7.10
C ALA A 522 14.15 -4.11 -6.45
N THR A 523 14.15 -5.34 -6.96
CA THR A 523 15.00 -6.44 -6.48
C THR A 523 16.46 -6.13 -6.73
N SER A 524 16.84 -5.66 -7.93
CA SER A 524 18.22 -5.28 -8.25
C SER A 524 18.75 -4.18 -7.32
N VAL A 525 17.94 -3.15 -7.02
CA VAL A 525 18.33 -2.08 -6.10
C VAL A 525 18.44 -2.62 -4.68
N ALA A 526 17.46 -3.40 -4.23
CA ALA A 526 17.49 -4.00 -2.90
C ALA A 526 18.71 -4.91 -2.71
N THR A 527 19.07 -5.73 -3.72
CA THR A 527 20.24 -6.61 -3.72
C THR A 527 21.57 -5.86 -3.72
N SER A 528 21.59 -4.56 -4.07
CA SER A 528 22.83 -3.76 -3.99
C SER A 528 23.41 -3.72 -2.57
N ASP A 529 22.57 -3.77 -1.53
CA ASP A 529 23.02 -3.81 -0.13
C ASP A 529 23.67 -5.15 0.23
N PHE A 530 23.29 -6.25 -0.41
CA PHE A 530 23.99 -7.52 -0.26
C PHE A 530 25.41 -7.42 -0.80
N TRP A 531 25.59 -6.84 -1.98
CA TRP A 531 26.92 -6.68 -2.58
C TRP A 531 27.84 -5.75 -1.78
N ILE A 532 27.29 -4.77 -1.05
CA ILE A 532 28.08 -3.80 -0.27
C ILE A 532 28.30 -4.29 1.18
N TYR A 533 27.26 -4.83 1.82
CA TYR A 533 27.24 -5.11 3.26
C TYR A 533 27.10 -6.60 3.60
N SER A 534 26.99 -7.49 2.59
CA SER A 534 26.69 -8.91 2.77
C SER A 534 25.41 -9.17 3.58
N ASN A 535 24.46 -8.23 3.50
CA ASN A 535 23.22 -8.28 4.27
C ASN A 535 22.03 -8.58 3.36
N ILE A 536 21.23 -9.58 3.75
CA ILE A 536 19.93 -9.86 3.13
C ILE A 536 18.85 -9.23 3.97
N ASN A 537 17.89 -8.56 3.35
CA ASN A 537 16.80 -7.89 4.04
C ASN A 537 15.42 -8.43 3.64
N THR A 538 14.40 -8.07 4.43
CA THR A 538 13.02 -8.54 4.22
C THR A 538 12.39 -7.99 2.94
N MET A 539 12.84 -6.83 2.44
CA MET A 539 12.34 -6.26 1.19
C MET A 539 12.82 -7.06 -0.02
N GLN A 540 14.09 -7.49 -0.05
CA GLN A 540 14.62 -8.39 -1.08
C GLN A 540 13.80 -9.70 -1.14
N LEU A 541 13.52 -10.29 0.03
CA LEU A 541 12.69 -11.49 0.16
C LEU A 541 11.28 -11.25 -0.40
N ALA A 542 10.63 -10.15 0.00
CA ALA A 542 9.29 -9.79 -0.47
C ALA A 542 9.23 -9.61 -1.99
N CYS A 543 10.25 -9.00 -2.60
CA CYS A 543 10.34 -8.87 -4.05
C CYS A 543 10.51 -10.22 -4.74
N CYS A 544 11.38 -11.11 -4.23
CA CYS A 544 11.58 -12.46 -4.80
C CYS A 544 10.32 -13.31 -4.74
N ILE A 545 9.61 -13.27 -3.60
CA ILE A 545 8.32 -13.93 -3.42
C ILE A 545 7.33 -13.44 -4.48
N ARG A 546 7.25 -12.13 -4.73
CA ARG A 546 6.30 -11.62 -5.70
C ARG A 546 6.72 -11.90 -7.16
N LEU A 547 8.02 -11.88 -7.46
CA LEU A 547 8.54 -12.22 -8.79
C LEU A 547 8.18 -13.65 -9.19
N LYS A 548 8.39 -14.67 -8.33
CA LYS A 548 8.03 -16.06 -8.69
C LYS A 548 6.55 -16.20 -9.04
N PHE A 549 5.64 -15.45 -8.40
CA PHE A 549 4.21 -15.45 -8.75
C PHE A 549 3.94 -14.77 -10.09
N ILE A 550 4.57 -13.62 -10.38
CA ILE A 550 4.41 -12.94 -11.68
C ILE A 550 4.92 -13.84 -12.82
N GLU A 551 6.06 -14.49 -12.61
CA GLU A 551 6.64 -15.44 -13.56
C GLU A 551 5.71 -16.63 -13.83
N LEU A 552 5.04 -17.12 -12.78
CA LEU A 552 4.04 -18.16 -12.88
C LEU A 552 2.76 -17.69 -13.60
N GLN A 553 2.30 -16.46 -13.36
CA GLN A 553 1.18 -15.84 -14.08
C GLN A 553 1.51 -15.59 -15.57
N LEU A 554 2.79 -15.35 -15.90
CA LEU A 554 3.29 -15.33 -17.28
C LEU A 554 3.48 -16.75 -17.86
N GLY A 555 3.38 -17.80 -17.03
CA GLY A 555 3.50 -19.20 -17.41
C GLY A 555 4.93 -19.75 -17.45
N ARG A 556 5.93 -18.94 -17.09
CA ARG A 556 7.36 -19.21 -17.31
C ARG A 556 7.94 -20.07 -16.19
N ILE A 557 7.80 -21.38 -16.31
CA ILE A 557 8.11 -22.32 -15.23
C ILE A 557 9.58 -22.27 -14.81
N GLY A 558 10.52 -22.25 -15.77
CA GLY A 558 11.96 -22.23 -15.45
C GLY A 558 12.37 -21.01 -14.63
N TYR A 559 11.91 -19.81 -15.02
CA TYR A 559 12.14 -18.59 -14.26
C TYR A 559 11.43 -18.61 -12.90
N ALA A 560 10.18 -19.10 -12.83
CA ALA A 560 9.45 -19.19 -11.56
C ALA A 560 10.18 -20.08 -10.54
N LEU A 561 10.80 -21.19 -10.98
CA LEU A 561 11.64 -22.04 -10.14
C LEU A 561 12.93 -21.34 -9.71
N GLU A 562 13.57 -20.57 -10.59
CA GLU A 562 14.80 -19.83 -10.26
C GLU A 562 14.55 -18.80 -9.15
N TRP A 563 13.49 -18.02 -9.27
CA TRP A 563 13.08 -17.09 -8.21
C TRP A 563 12.65 -17.80 -6.92
N HIS A 564 12.07 -18.99 -7.04
CA HIS A 564 11.73 -19.78 -5.86
C HIS A 564 12.97 -20.34 -5.15
N GLN A 565 13.98 -20.80 -5.89
CA GLN A 565 15.27 -21.22 -5.31
C GLN A 565 15.92 -20.07 -4.53
N LEU A 566 15.86 -18.85 -5.08
CA LEU A 566 16.35 -17.66 -4.39
C LEU A 566 15.53 -17.33 -3.14
N HIS A 567 14.20 -17.44 -3.20
CA HIS A 567 13.31 -17.29 -2.03
C HIS A 567 13.69 -18.27 -0.90
N LEU A 568 13.87 -19.56 -1.20
CA LEU A 568 14.29 -20.56 -0.20
C LEU A 568 15.64 -20.18 0.42
N SER A 569 16.60 -19.75 -0.40
CA SER A 569 17.93 -19.35 0.04
C SER A 569 17.90 -18.12 0.95
N PHE A 570 17.09 -17.12 0.63
CA PHE A 570 16.93 -15.91 1.45
C PHE A 570 16.20 -16.20 2.77
N ALA A 571 15.15 -17.01 2.74
CA ALA A 571 14.41 -17.40 3.95
C ALA A 571 15.32 -18.16 4.94
N LEU A 572 16.22 -19.01 4.42
CA LEU A 572 17.23 -19.72 5.22
C LEU A 572 18.21 -18.76 5.92
N GLN A 573 18.63 -17.69 5.26
CA GLN A 573 19.58 -16.74 5.82
C GLN A 573 18.95 -15.74 6.80
N LEU A 574 17.67 -15.41 6.59
CA LEU A 574 16.94 -14.45 7.43
C LEU A 574 16.39 -15.06 8.73
N ALA A 575 16.10 -16.36 8.75
CA ALA A 575 15.52 -17.03 9.91
C ALA A 575 16.58 -17.41 10.96
N ASN A 576 16.36 -17.06 12.22
CA ASN A 576 17.22 -17.49 13.33
C ASN A 576 16.74 -18.80 13.97
N THR A 577 15.48 -19.17 13.73
CA THR A 577 14.84 -20.38 14.27
C THR A 577 14.01 -21.09 13.21
N ASP A 578 13.75 -22.38 13.39
CA ASP A 578 12.90 -23.16 12.46
C ASP A 578 11.47 -22.62 12.37
N ASN A 579 10.94 -22.05 13.46
CA ASN A 579 9.61 -21.43 13.47
C ASN A 579 9.56 -20.13 12.66
N GLU A 580 10.62 -19.31 12.73
CA GLU A 580 10.74 -18.12 11.87
C GLU A 580 10.87 -18.53 10.40
N ARG A 581 11.68 -19.56 10.12
CA ARG A 581 11.84 -20.11 8.78
C ARG A 581 10.49 -20.58 8.23
N ALA A 582 9.72 -21.33 8.99
CA ALA A 582 8.39 -21.79 8.60
C ALA A 582 7.46 -20.62 8.25
N LYS A 583 7.51 -19.52 9.02
CA LYS A 583 6.73 -18.30 8.71
C LYS A 583 7.17 -17.61 7.42
N LEU A 584 8.48 -17.55 7.14
CA LEU A 584 9.00 -16.96 5.89
C LEU A 584 8.70 -17.84 4.65
N LEU A 585 8.34 -19.10 4.87
CA LEU A 585 7.98 -20.08 3.86
C LEU A 585 6.47 -20.40 3.83
N ASP A 586 5.65 -19.70 4.60
CA ASP A 586 4.20 -19.96 4.70
C ASP A 586 3.51 -19.87 3.31
N GLU A 587 3.97 -18.94 2.47
CA GLU A 587 3.47 -18.79 1.10
C GLU A 587 3.99 -19.86 0.12
N SER A 588 4.98 -20.68 0.47
CA SER A 588 5.53 -21.70 -0.44
C SER A 588 4.51 -22.80 -0.74
N LEU A 589 3.70 -23.20 0.25
CA LEU A 589 2.62 -24.16 0.05
C LEU A 589 1.57 -23.63 -0.93
N TYR A 590 1.18 -22.35 -0.77
CA TYR A 590 0.25 -21.69 -1.68
C TYR A 590 0.85 -21.58 -3.08
N PHE A 591 2.11 -21.17 -3.20
CA PHE A 591 2.83 -21.10 -4.48
C PHE A 591 2.91 -22.46 -5.18
N GLY A 592 3.31 -23.53 -4.47
CA GLY A 592 3.33 -24.89 -5.01
C GLY A 592 1.95 -25.39 -5.41
N SER A 593 0.90 -24.97 -4.68
CA SER A 593 -0.47 -25.30 -5.08
C SER A 593 -0.88 -24.59 -6.38
N VAL A 594 -0.55 -23.31 -6.53
CA VAL A 594 -0.86 -22.55 -7.76
C VAL A 594 -0.01 -23.05 -8.93
N MET A 595 1.26 -23.39 -8.72
CA MET A 595 2.11 -23.96 -9.77
C MET A 595 1.61 -25.34 -10.20
N GLY A 596 1.15 -26.17 -9.27
CA GLY A 596 0.52 -27.45 -9.58
C GLY A 596 -0.72 -27.30 -10.47
N LEU A 597 -1.57 -26.28 -10.26
CA LEU A 597 -2.68 -26.00 -11.18
C LEU A 597 -2.22 -25.79 -12.63
N LEU A 598 -1.10 -25.12 -12.82
CA LEU A 598 -0.54 -24.88 -14.15
C LEU A 598 0.11 -26.15 -14.72
N LEU A 599 0.87 -26.90 -13.93
CA LEU A 599 1.53 -28.15 -14.36
C LEU A 599 0.54 -29.30 -14.63
N VAL A 600 -0.63 -29.32 -13.99
CA VAL A 600 -1.67 -30.31 -14.34
C VAL A 600 -2.16 -30.09 -15.78
N LYS A 601 -2.07 -28.85 -16.31
CA LYS A 601 -2.46 -28.50 -17.68
C LYS A 601 -1.35 -28.73 -18.72
N THR A 602 -0.26 -29.40 -18.35
CA THR A 602 0.82 -29.70 -19.30
C THR A 602 0.29 -30.48 -20.52
N PRO A 603 0.60 -30.01 -21.74
CA PRO A 603 0.28 -30.73 -22.97
C PRO A 603 0.91 -32.13 -23.01
N ASP A 604 0.17 -33.13 -23.51
CA ASP A 604 0.62 -34.53 -23.54
C ASP A 604 1.96 -34.72 -24.27
N LYS A 605 2.24 -33.88 -25.29
CA LYS A 605 3.49 -33.90 -26.06
C LYS A 605 4.73 -33.55 -25.24
N GLU A 606 4.56 -32.82 -24.14
CA GLU A 606 5.65 -32.30 -23.30
C GLU A 606 5.89 -33.16 -22.05
N LEU A 607 4.91 -33.97 -21.63
CA LEU A 607 4.98 -34.77 -20.40
C LEU A 607 6.22 -35.67 -20.32
N LYS A 608 6.61 -36.27 -21.44
CA LYS A 608 7.79 -37.16 -21.51
C LYS A 608 9.11 -36.47 -21.14
N ILE A 609 9.21 -35.16 -21.37
CA ILE A 609 10.42 -34.39 -21.04
C ILE A 609 10.52 -34.15 -19.52
N LEU A 610 9.40 -34.24 -18.82
CA LEU A 610 9.26 -33.87 -17.41
C LEU A 610 9.30 -35.08 -16.46
N GLU A 611 9.55 -36.30 -16.94
CA GLU A 611 9.52 -37.53 -16.12
C GLU A 611 10.40 -37.47 -14.87
N LYS A 612 11.47 -36.69 -14.90
CA LYS A 612 12.43 -36.53 -13.79
C LYS A 612 12.26 -35.25 -12.98
N LEU A 613 11.33 -34.37 -13.38
CA LEU A 613 11.08 -33.11 -12.68
C LEU A 613 10.42 -33.26 -11.30
N PRO A 614 9.55 -34.26 -11.01
CA PRO A 614 8.84 -34.34 -9.73
C PRO A 614 9.76 -34.34 -8.50
N ASP A 615 10.89 -35.04 -8.54
CA ASP A 615 11.85 -35.06 -7.42
C ASP A 615 12.46 -33.67 -7.20
N THR A 616 12.83 -32.95 -8.25
CA THR A 616 13.31 -31.55 -8.14
C THR A 616 12.26 -30.68 -7.44
N LEU A 617 10.99 -30.79 -7.84
CA LEU A 617 9.90 -30.03 -7.22
C LEU A 617 9.74 -30.37 -5.72
N MET A 618 9.79 -31.65 -5.35
CA MET A 618 9.72 -32.07 -3.95
C MET A 618 10.91 -31.57 -3.12
N THR A 619 12.13 -31.55 -3.68
CA THR A 619 13.31 -30.99 -2.98
C THR A 619 13.23 -29.48 -2.75
N MET A 620 12.34 -28.78 -3.46
CA MET A 620 12.10 -27.35 -3.33
C MET A 620 10.84 -27.04 -2.50
N ASP A 621 10.32 -28.00 -1.73
CA ASP A 621 9.07 -27.85 -0.96
C ASP A 621 7.83 -27.54 -1.86
N LEU A 622 7.83 -28.02 -3.11
CA LEU A 622 6.74 -27.86 -4.08
C LEU A 622 5.96 -29.17 -4.30
N ASP A 623 5.58 -29.83 -3.21
CA ASP A 623 4.86 -31.10 -3.20
C ASP A 623 3.65 -31.13 -4.13
N PHE A 624 2.72 -30.18 -3.99
CA PHE A 624 1.51 -30.15 -4.82
C PHE A 624 1.80 -29.98 -6.31
N SER A 625 2.86 -29.25 -6.67
CA SER A 625 3.34 -29.15 -8.05
C SER A 625 3.79 -30.52 -8.57
N ALA A 626 4.57 -31.25 -7.77
CA ALA A 626 5.03 -32.60 -8.10
C ALA A 626 3.84 -33.57 -8.24
N TYR A 627 2.87 -33.52 -7.32
CA TYR A 627 1.73 -34.44 -7.32
C TYR A 627 0.85 -34.25 -8.55
N GLY A 628 0.60 -32.99 -8.94
CA GLY A 628 -0.10 -32.66 -10.19
C GLY A 628 0.59 -33.21 -11.43
N LEU A 629 1.92 -33.11 -11.48
CA LEU A 629 2.71 -33.65 -12.58
C LEU A 629 2.73 -35.19 -12.59
N ILE A 630 2.93 -35.83 -11.44
CA ILE A 630 2.89 -37.31 -11.29
C ILE A 630 1.54 -37.87 -11.75
N TYR A 631 0.44 -37.20 -11.38
CA TYR A 631 -0.91 -37.55 -11.83
C TYR A 631 -1.03 -37.51 -13.36
N ARG A 632 -0.51 -36.47 -14.01
CA ARG A 632 -0.51 -36.36 -15.48
C ARG A 632 0.46 -37.32 -16.17
N LEU A 633 1.55 -37.70 -15.51
CA LEU A 633 2.45 -38.75 -16.00
C LEU A 633 1.82 -40.15 -15.96
N GLY A 634 0.71 -40.33 -15.26
CA GLY A 634 0.02 -41.62 -15.11
C GLY A 634 0.51 -42.45 -13.92
N GLY A 635 1.19 -41.80 -12.98
CA GLY A 635 1.74 -42.41 -11.76
C GLY A 635 0.82 -42.27 -10.55
N MET A 636 -0.49 -42.52 -10.65
CA MET A 636 -1.40 -42.40 -9.49
C MET A 636 -0.94 -43.27 -8.30
N ASP A 637 -0.45 -44.48 -8.59
CA ASP A 637 0.10 -45.42 -7.60
C ASP A 637 1.44 -44.96 -7.00
N LEU A 638 2.07 -43.93 -7.58
CA LEU A 638 3.36 -43.36 -7.18
C LEU A 638 3.21 -42.05 -6.40
N LEU A 639 1.98 -41.60 -6.12
CA LEU A 639 1.74 -40.44 -5.27
C LEU A 639 2.17 -40.75 -3.83
N PRO A 640 2.73 -39.78 -3.07
CA PRO A 640 3.26 -40.06 -1.74
C PRO A 640 2.18 -40.52 -0.74
N MET A 641 2.55 -41.45 0.15
CA MET A 641 1.64 -41.96 1.20
C MET A 641 0.96 -40.87 2.04
N PRO A 642 1.63 -39.78 2.48
CA PRO A 642 0.96 -38.71 3.21
C PRO A 642 -0.20 -38.01 2.47
N PHE A 643 -0.20 -38.08 1.12
CA PHE A 643 -1.30 -37.61 0.27
C PHE A 643 -2.39 -38.68 0.14
N LEU A 644 -1.99 -39.93 -0.14
CA LEU A 644 -2.90 -41.07 -0.28
C LEU A 644 -3.64 -41.43 1.02
N ASP A 645 -3.05 -41.18 2.19
CA ASP A 645 -3.70 -41.40 3.49
C ASP A 645 -4.90 -40.47 3.73
N LYS A 646 -4.99 -39.36 2.98
CA LYS A 646 -6.04 -38.34 3.12
C LYS A 646 -7.14 -38.44 2.08
N ILE A 647 -6.95 -39.21 1.02
CA ILE A 647 -7.84 -39.28 -0.16
C ILE A 647 -7.97 -40.73 -0.61
N LYS A 648 -9.19 -41.24 -0.79
CA LYS A 648 -9.37 -42.60 -1.29
C LYS A 648 -8.89 -42.70 -2.75
N PRO A 649 -8.37 -43.85 -3.21
CA PRO A 649 -7.90 -44.01 -4.60
C PRO A 649 -8.93 -43.59 -5.66
N GLU A 650 -10.22 -43.87 -5.41
CA GLU A 650 -11.35 -43.52 -6.29
C GLU A 650 -11.63 -42.00 -6.36
N GLU A 651 -11.19 -41.23 -5.37
CA GLU A 651 -11.44 -39.78 -5.23
C GLU A 651 -10.29 -38.92 -5.79
N ILE A 652 -9.18 -39.54 -6.25
CA ILE A 652 -8.00 -38.82 -6.75
C ILE A 652 -8.32 -38.01 -8.02
N GLU A 653 -9.06 -38.62 -8.96
CA GLU A 653 -9.47 -37.92 -10.19
C GLU A 653 -10.42 -36.74 -9.88
N ASP A 654 -11.34 -36.92 -8.94
CA ASP A 654 -12.25 -35.87 -8.48
C ASP A 654 -11.48 -34.72 -7.80
N PHE A 655 -10.45 -35.04 -7.02
CA PHE A 655 -9.58 -34.04 -6.40
C PHE A 655 -8.94 -33.14 -7.45
N PHE A 656 -8.20 -33.68 -8.43
CA PHE A 656 -7.52 -32.86 -9.46
C PHE A 656 -8.51 -32.08 -10.33
N ASN A 657 -9.67 -32.67 -10.68
CA ASN A 657 -10.70 -31.97 -11.42
C ASN A 657 -11.40 -30.87 -10.59
N SER A 658 -11.56 -31.05 -9.27
CA SER A 658 -12.05 -29.99 -8.37
C SER A 658 -11.00 -28.91 -8.12
N TRP A 659 -9.71 -29.26 -8.18
CA TRP A 659 -8.62 -28.32 -8.01
C TRP A 659 -8.53 -27.35 -9.19
N LEU A 660 -8.73 -27.83 -10.41
CA LEU A 660 -8.88 -26.96 -11.60
C LEU A 660 -10.05 -25.97 -11.50
N LYS A 661 -10.96 -26.17 -10.54
CA LYS A 661 -12.07 -25.26 -10.24
C LYS A 661 -11.72 -24.20 -9.19
N GLN A 662 -10.47 -24.06 -8.79
CA GLN A 662 -10.09 -23.02 -7.83
C GLN A 662 -10.00 -21.64 -8.50
N PRO A 663 -10.40 -20.54 -7.82
CA PRO A 663 -10.35 -19.19 -8.37
C PRO A 663 -8.96 -18.73 -8.84
N ALA A 664 -7.89 -19.30 -8.27
CA ALA A 664 -6.51 -19.01 -8.68
C ALA A 664 -6.25 -19.29 -10.18
N GLN A 665 -7.05 -20.17 -10.79
CA GLN A 665 -7.02 -20.48 -12.22
C GLN A 665 -7.24 -19.24 -13.10
N GLU A 666 -8.05 -18.27 -12.66
CA GLU A 666 -8.33 -17.03 -13.41
C GLU A 666 -7.08 -16.19 -13.67
N SER A 667 -6.03 -16.38 -12.86
CA SER A 667 -4.78 -15.63 -12.94
C SER A 667 -3.66 -16.34 -13.69
N LEU A 668 -3.89 -17.58 -14.15
CA LEU A 668 -2.87 -18.41 -14.80
C LEU A 668 -3.14 -18.53 -16.31
N PRO A 669 -2.09 -18.70 -17.13
CA PRO A 669 -2.27 -18.97 -18.55
C PRO A 669 -2.83 -20.37 -18.78
N ASP A 670 -3.34 -20.63 -19.98
CA ASP A 670 -3.95 -21.92 -20.32
C ASP A 670 -2.94 -23.08 -20.24
N THR A 671 -1.71 -22.85 -20.68
CA THR A 671 -0.63 -23.86 -20.67
C THR A 671 0.67 -23.29 -20.09
N PRO A 672 1.50 -24.12 -19.42
CA PRO A 672 2.84 -23.73 -19.00
C PRO A 672 3.76 -23.46 -20.19
N ALA A 673 4.72 -22.56 -20.01
CA ALA A 673 5.80 -22.30 -20.95
C ALA A 673 7.13 -22.85 -20.41
N TYR A 674 7.67 -23.87 -21.07
CA TYR A 674 8.89 -24.57 -20.65
C TYR A 674 10.17 -24.12 -21.33
N TYR A 675 10.06 -23.39 -22.44
CA TYR A 675 11.18 -22.87 -23.23
C TYR A 675 12.15 -23.98 -23.66
N ILE A 676 11.58 -25.00 -24.33
CA ILE A 676 12.33 -26.15 -24.86
C ILE A 676 12.63 -25.95 -26.34
N ASP A 677 11.70 -25.35 -27.09
CA ASP A 677 11.84 -25.12 -28.52
C ASP A 677 12.88 -24.03 -28.84
N ASP A 678 13.41 -24.03 -30.06
CA ASP A 678 14.39 -23.04 -30.54
C ASP A 678 13.81 -21.62 -30.63
N THR A 679 12.48 -21.51 -30.69
CA THR A 679 11.74 -20.25 -30.74
C THR A 679 10.69 -20.22 -29.64
N ILE A 680 10.52 -19.07 -29.00
CA ILE A 680 9.49 -18.83 -27.98
C ILE A 680 8.53 -17.72 -28.41
N GLU A 681 7.33 -17.76 -27.86
CA GLU A 681 6.34 -16.68 -27.96
C GLU A 681 6.11 -16.03 -26.60
N LEU A 682 6.26 -14.71 -26.53
CA LEU A 682 5.77 -13.90 -25.40
C LEU A 682 4.48 -13.20 -25.83
N LYS A 683 3.52 -13.06 -24.90
CA LYS A 683 2.22 -12.40 -25.18
C LYS A 683 1.90 -11.33 -24.15
N SER A 684 1.26 -10.26 -24.60
CA SER A 684 0.64 -9.23 -23.75
C SER A 684 -0.65 -8.72 -24.40
N ARG A 685 -1.63 -8.33 -23.59
CA ARG A 685 -2.88 -7.73 -24.07
C ARG A 685 -3.06 -6.35 -23.47
N ILE A 686 -3.09 -5.33 -24.34
CA ILE A 686 -3.16 -3.93 -23.92
C ILE A 686 -4.26 -3.24 -24.75
N LEU A 687 -5.26 -2.68 -24.06
CA LEU A 687 -6.38 -1.94 -24.69
C LEU A 687 -7.10 -2.72 -25.81
N GLY A 688 -7.13 -4.05 -25.71
CA GLY A 688 -7.76 -4.94 -26.68
C GLY A 688 -6.84 -5.48 -27.78
N CYS A 689 -5.65 -4.91 -27.98
CA CYS A 689 -4.65 -5.44 -28.91
C CYS A 689 -3.84 -6.57 -28.25
N GLU A 690 -3.69 -7.69 -28.95
CA GLU A 690 -2.79 -8.78 -28.56
C GLU A 690 -1.41 -8.60 -29.21
N TYR A 691 -0.42 -8.23 -28.40
CA TYR A 691 0.97 -8.13 -28.83
C TYR A 691 1.66 -9.47 -28.64
N ILE A 692 2.33 -9.94 -29.68
CA ILE A 692 3.01 -11.23 -29.70
C ILE A 692 4.47 -11.01 -30.10
N VAL A 693 5.41 -11.36 -29.24
CA VAL A 693 6.84 -11.38 -29.58
C VAL A 693 7.22 -12.81 -29.92
N SER A 694 7.67 -13.03 -31.15
CA SER A 694 8.32 -14.27 -31.58
C SER A 694 9.84 -14.07 -31.52
N SER A 695 10.54 -14.89 -30.74
CA SER A 695 11.95 -14.70 -30.45
C SER A 695 12.71 -16.03 -30.41
N PRO A 696 13.98 -16.08 -30.88
CA PRO A 696 14.88 -17.19 -30.56
C PRO A 696 14.93 -17.44 -29.05
N ASN A 697 15.01 -18.71 -28.65
CA ASN A 697 15.17 -19.11 -27.25
C ASN A 697 16.64 -18.90 -26.78
N SER A 698 17.14 -17.67 -26.91
CA SER A 698 18.51 -17.30 -26.60
C SER A 698 18.60 -15.91 -25.98
N SER A 699 19.73 -15.67 -25.33
CA SER A 699 20.07 -14.34 -24.81
C SER A 699 20.93 -13.65 -25.88
N PRO A 700 20.69 -12.38 -26.22
CA PRO A 700 19.83 -11.40 -25.55
C PRO A 700 18.38 -11.28 -26.09
N GLU A 701 17.95 -12.13 -27.02
CA GLU A 701 16.68 -11.94 -27.74
C GLU A 701 15.45 -12.02 -26.83
N ILE A 702 15.49 -12.87 -25.80
CA ILE A 702 14.43 -12.95 -24.79
C ILE A 702 14.36 -11.64 -24.01
N GLU A 703 15.49 -11.14 -23.51
CA GLU A 703 15.57 -9.92 -22.70
C GLU A 703 15.14 -8.67 -23.50
N ILE A 704 15.39 -8.65 -24.82
CA ILE A 704 14.86 -7.61 -25.70
C ILE A 704 13.33 -7.69 -25.75
N GLY A 705 12.76 -8.88 -25.95
CA GLY A 705 11.30 -9.08 -25.94
C GLY A 705 10.65 -8.68 -24.61
N GLU A 706 11.27 -9.07 -23.50
CA GLU A 706 10.86 -8.66 -22.15
C GLU A 706 10.90 -7.14 -21.99
N TYR A 707 11.93 -6.47 -22.50
CA TYR A 707 12.06 -5.02 -22.39
C TYR A 707 10.99 -4.29 -23.22
N VAL A 708 10.77 -4.71 -24.47
CA VAL A 708 9.72 -4.14 -25.34
C VAL A 708 8.35 -4.20 -24.65
N PHE A 709 7.99 -5.35 -24.09
CA PHE A 709 6.70 -5.49 -23.40
C PHE A 709 6.64 -4.71 -22.09
N SER A 710 7.68 -4.77 -21.26
CA SER A 710 7.72 -4.04 -20.00
C SER A 710 7.60 -2.53 -20.22
N ALA A 711 8.18 -2.01 -21.31
CA ALA A 711 8.10 -0.62 -21.70
C ALA A 711 6.74 -0.26 -22.31
N LEU A 712 6.23 -1.07 -23.23
CA LEU A 712 4.94 -0.84 -23.89
C LEU A 712 3.77 -0.83 -22.89
N GLU A 713 3.72 -1.81 -22.00
CA GLU A 713 2.71 -1.89 -20.94
C GLU A 713 2.81 -0.69 -19.98
N SER A 714 4.03 -0.28 -19.60
CA SER A 714 4.28 0.79 -18.63
C SER A 714 3.89 2.14 -19.21
N PHE A 715 4.14 2.32 -20.51
CA PHE A 715 3.73 3.51 -21.25
C PHE A 715 2.20 3.62 -21.35
N LEU A 716 1.54 2.55 -21.79
CA LEU A 716 0.10 2.54 -22.05
C LEU A 716 -0.76 2.36 -20.79
N SER A 717 -0.15 2.10 -19.65
CA SER A 717 -0.82 1.74 -18.41
C SER A 717 -1.95 2.67 -17.95
N THR A 718 -1.81 3.99 -18.09
CA THR A 718 -2.82 4.97 -17.63
C THR A 718 -3.75 5.44 -18.75
N THR A 719 -3.48 5.03 -20.00
CA THR A 719 -4.17 5.54 -21.20
C THR A 719 -5.62 5.07 -21.33
N ILE A 720 -6.00 4.03 -20.60
CA ILE A 720 -7.39 3.57 -20.50
C ILE A 720 -8.32 4.64 -19.91
N GLU A 721 -7.85 5.45 -18.94
CA GLU A 721 -8.61 6.59 -18.40
C GLU A 721 -8.67 7.77 -19.38
N MET A 722 -7.82 7.76 -20.42
CA MET A 722 -7.80 8.74 -21.52
C MET A 722 -8.66 8.29 -22.72
N SER A 723 -9.44 7.22 -22.57
CA SER A 723 -10.26 6.64 -23.65
C SER A 723 -9.45 6.22 -24.88
N ALA A 724 -8.18 5.86 -24.70
CA ALA A 724 -7.37 5.29 -25.77
C ALA A 724 -7.88 3.89 -26.14
N VAL A 725 -7.86 3.57 -27.44
CA VAL A 725 -8.32 2.28 -27.96
C VAL A 725 -7.34 1.71 -28.98
N SER A 726 -7.27 0.39 -29.09
CA SER A 726 -6.47 -0.25 -30.13
C SER A 726 -7.07 -0.08 -31.53
N ARG A 727 -6.24 0.18 -32.54
CA ARG A 727 -6.59 0.19 -33.97
C ARG A 727 -6.73 -1.22 -34.54
N ASP A 728 -5.78 -2.10 -34.20
CA ASP A 728 -5.73 -3.47 -34.65
C ASP A 728 -5.95 -4.45 -33.49
N SER A 729 -6.45 -5.64 -33.81
CA SER A 729 -6.65 -6.70 -32.81
C SER A 729 -5.35 -7.38 -32.36
N SER A 730 -4.28 -7.27 -33.15
CA SER A 730 -3.01 -7.94 -32.86
C SER A 730 -1.83 -7.25 -33.54
N ALA A 731 -0.67 -7.30 -32.90
CA ALA A 731 0.60 -6.84 -33.45
C ALA A 731 1.71 -7.88 -33.22
N ILE A 732 2.53 -8.14 -34.24
CA ILE A 732 3.57 -9.19 -34.21
C ILE A 732 4.95 -8.55 -34.18
N ILE A 733 5.78 -8.90 -33.20
CA ILE A 733 7.16 -8.43 -33.08
C ILE A 733 8.06 -9.65 -33.28
N THR A 734 8.83 -9.67 -34.35
CA THR A 734 9.74 -10.79 -34.65
C THR A 734 11.16 -10.37 -34.36
N ILE A 735 11.81 -11.01 -33.39
CA ILE A 735 13.21 -10.75 -33.04
C ILE A 735 14.10 -11.73 -33.82
N LEU A 736 15.15 -11.22 -34.45
CA LEU A 736 16.11 -11.99 -35.24
C LEU A 736 17.53 -11.64 -34.82
N ARG A 737 18.40 -12.65 -34.77
CA ARG A 737 19.84 -12.46 -34.59
C ARG A 737 20.48 -12.03 -35.91
N ASP A 738 21.25 -10.97 -35.86
CA ASP A 738 22.08 -10.49 -36.98
C ASP A 738 23.48 -10.15 -36.46
N ASP A 739 24.41 -11.10 -36.58
CA ASP A 739 25.79 -10.97 -36.10
C ASP A 739 26.63 -10.00 -36.96
N THR A 740 26.08 -9.47 -38.06
CA THR A 740 26.75 -8.42 -38.84
C THR A 740 26.62 -7.04 -38.19
N LEU A 741 25.65 -6.89 -37.26
CA LEU A 741 25.48 -5.69 -36.46
C LEU A 741 26.63 -5.58 -35.44
N LYS A 742 27.29 -4.41 -35.40
CA LYS A 742 28.49 -4.22 -34.56
C LYS A 742 28.19 -3.90 -33.10
N GLU A 743 26.98 -3.42 -32.77
CA GLU A 743 26.40 -3.22 -31.42
C GLU A 743 25.16 -2.31 -31.55
N GLU A 744 24.08 -2.81 -32.16
CA GLU A 744 22.85 -2.01 -32.38
C GLU A 744 21.61 -2.92 -32.38
N ILE A 745 20.50 -2.39 -31.85
CA ILE A 745 19.15 -2.91 -32.09
C ILE A 745 18.58 -2.05 -33.21
N ASN A 746 18.28 -2.68 -34.34
CA ASN A 746 17.61 -2.04 -35.47
C ASN A 746 16.23 -2.66 -35.65
N TYR A 747 15.28 -1.90 -36.17
CA TYR A 747 13.96 -2.44 -36.45
C TYR A 747 13.38 -1.89 -37.75
N GLU A 748 12.53 -2.70 -38.38
CA GLU A 748 11.85 -2.38 -39.63
C GLU A 748 10.37 -2.71 -39.48
N THR A 749 9.50 -1.78 -39.89
CA THR A 749 8.05 -1.98 -39.83
C THR A 749 7.58 -2.84 -41.01
N MET A 750 6.78 -3.86 -40.70
CA MET A 750 6.11 -4.71 -41.68
C MET A 750 4.62 -4.46 -41.68
N ILE A 751 4.12 -3.94 -42.80
CA ILE A 751 2.74 -3.51 -42.94
C ILE A 751 1.96 -4.44 -43.91
N ALA A 752 2.59 -5.53 -44.38
CA ALA A 752 1.97 -6.52 -45.23
C ALA A 752 1.17 -7.54 -44.39
N GLY A 753 -0.15 -7.33 -44.28
CA GLY A 753 -1.04 -8.18 -43.47
C GLY A 753 -1.23 -7.64 -42.05
N LYS A 754 -1.10 -8.51 -41.04
CA LYS A 754 -1.08 -8.11 -39.63
C LYS A 754 0.07 -7.13 -39.41
N PHE A 755 -0.17 -6.05 -38.67
CA PHE A 755 0.88 -5.11 -38.34
C PHE A 755 1.99 -5.84 -37.57
N GLY A 756 3.22 -5.65 -37.99
CA GLY A 756 4.35 -6.21 -37.28
C GLY A 756 5.62 -5.41 -37.42
N ILE A 757 6.60 -5.74 -36.59
CA ILE A 757 7.92 -5.14 -36.59
C ILE A 757 8.96 -6.26 -36.53
N ILE A 758 9.95 -6.21 -37.41
CA ILE A 758 11.14 -7.06 -37.29
C ILE A 758 12.19 -6.29 -36.51
N VAL A 759 12.68 -6.88 -35.42
CA VAL A 759 13.78 -6.36 -34.60
C VAL A 759 15.00 -7.23 -34.88
N LYS A 760 16.11 -6.61 -35.29
CA LYS A 760 17.41 -7.27 -35.50
C LYS A 760 18.37 -6.84 -34.40
N CYS A 761 19.04 -7.80 -33.77
CA CYS A 761 20.03 -7.53 -32.73
C CYS A 761 21.29 -8.39 -32.92
N SER A 762 22.44 -7.82 -32.54
CA SER A 762 23.70 -8.56 -32.45
C SER A 762 23.75 -9.44 -31.19
N ALA A 763 24.67 -10.40 -31.15
CA ALA A 763 25.01 -11.07 -29.90
C ALA A 763 25.70 -10.09 -28.93
N PHE A 764 25.17 -9.97 -27.72
CA PHE A 764 25.80 -9.26 -26.60
C PHE A 764 25.37 -9.88 -25.27
N ASN A 765 26.09 -9.57 -24.18
CA ASN A 765 25.69 -10.01 -22.85
C ASN A 765 24.76 -8.96 -22.21
N PRO A 766 23.45 -9.21 -22.07
CA PRO A 766 22.50 -8.23 -21.54
C PRO A 766 22.70 -7.97 -20.04
N HIS A 767 23.44 -8.82 -19.34
CA HIS A 767 23.70 -8.75 -17.91
C HIS A 767 24.96 -7.95 -17.55
N SER A 768 25.76 -7.58 -18.56
CA SER A 768 27.01 -6.85 -18.37
C SER A 768 27.20 -5.81 -19.47
N LEU A 769 26.54 -4.65 -19.31
CA LEU A 769 26.54 -3.57 -20.28
C LEU A 769 27.13 -2.28 -19.69
N SER A 770 27.94 -1.58 -20.47
CA SER A 770 28.38 -0.22 -20.13
C SER A 770 27.19 0.75 -20.14
N LYS A 771 27.31 1.88 -19.45
CA LYS A 771 26.26 2.93 -19.44
C LYS A 771 25.89 3.41 -20.84
N VAL A 772 26.89 3.58 -21.72
CA VAL A 772 26.68 4.00 -23.11
C VAL A 772 25.88 2.96 -23.90
N GLN A 773 26.15 1.67 -23.70
CA GLN A 773 25.39 0.60 -24.34
C GLN A 773 23.95 0.52 -23.82
N GLN A 774 23.74 0.68 -22.51
CA GLN A 774 22.40 0.74 -21.91
C GLN A 774 21.59 1.91 -22.47
N GLU A 775 22.18 3.10 -22.57
CA GLU A 775 21.53 4.30 -23.13
C GLU A 775 21.16 4.08 -24.61
N LYS A 776 22.05 3.51 -25.42
CA LYS A 776 21.77 3.19 -26.83
C LYS A 776 20.62 2.19 -26.97
N ILE A 777 20.68 1.07 -26.27
CA ILE A 777 19.62 0.04 -26.27
C ILE A 777 18.29 0.65 -25.82
N SER A 778 18.31 1.44 -24.74
CA SER A 778 17.12 2.12 -24.24
C SER A 778 16.52 3.08 -25.26
N SER A 779 17.36 3.81 -26.01
CA SER A 779 16.89 4.69 -27.09
C SER A 779 16.24 3.90 -28.22
N SER A 780 16.88 2.84 -28.71
CA SER A 780 16.32 1.98 -29.77
C SER A 780 14.98 1.35 -29.36
N ILE A 781 14.86 0.92 -28.11
CA ILE A 781 13.61 0.35 -27.57
C ILE A 781 12.54 1.44 -27.40
N SER A 782 12.91 2.65 -26.99
CA SER A 782 11.99 3.79 -26.92
C SER A 782 11.41 4.10 -28.31
N ASP A 783 12.25 4.21 -29.33
CA ASP A 783 11.81 4.49 -30.70
C ASP A 783 10.88 3.38 -31.23
N LEU A 784 11.26 2.11 -31.02
CA LEU A 784 10.45 0.95 -31.35
C LEU A 784 9.07 0.97 -30.67
N VAL A 785 9.02 1.23 -29.37
CA VAL A 785 7.77 1.26 -28.60
C VAL A 785 6.88 2.42 -29.04
N LEU A 786 7.46 3.59 -29.31
CA LEU A 786 6.70 4.74 -29.83
C LEU A 786 6.12 4.45 -31.22
N ASP A 787 6.87 3.77 -32.09
CA ASP A 787 6.36 3.33 -33.40
C ASP A 787 5.27 2.27 -33.29
N LEU A 788 5.37 1.33 -32.34
CA LEU A 788 4.29 0.39 -32.02
C LEU A 788 3.03 1.17 -31.62
N ILE A 789 3.14 2.11 -30.69
CA ILE A 789 2.00 2.90 -30.20
C ILE A 789 1.37 3.72 -31.33
N ALA A 790 2.17 4.41 -32.14
CA ALA A 790 1.69 5.24 -33.24
C ALA A 790 0.86 4.46 -34.27
N ASN A 791 1.19 3.18 -34.48
CA ASN A 791 0.51 2.33 -35.45
C ASN A 791 -0.62 1.50 -34.85
N THR A 792 -0.58 1.20 -33.55
CA THR A 792 -1.55 0.27 -32.91
C THR A 792 -2.57 0.94 -32.01
N ILE A 793 -2.36 2.19 -31.58
CA ILE A 793 -3.23 2.89 -30.62
C ILE A 793 -3.86 4.14 -31.26
N LEU A 794 -5.09 4.44 -30.87
CA LEU A 794 -5.80 5.67 -31.16
C LEU A 794 -6.09 6.41 -29.86
N PHE A 795 -5.61 7.66 -29.77
CA PHE A 795 -5.93 8.59 -28.69
C PHE A 795 -7.09 9.49 -29.11
N LYS A 796 -7.87 9.97 -28.13
CA LYS A 796 -8.98 10.90 -28.40
C LYS A 796 -8.42 12.24 -28.89
N ASP A 797 -7.44 12.77 -28.18
CA ASP A 797 -6.65 13.93 -28.60
C ASP A 797 -5.17 13.62 -28.37
N PRO A 798 -4.45 13.12 -29.40
CA PRO A 798 -3.05 12.74 -29.25
C PRO A 798 -2.16 13.86 -28.71
N ALA A 799 -2.45 15.13 -29.02
CA ALA A 799 -1.62 16.24 -28.58
C ALA A 799 -1.76 16.48 -27.08
N ILE A 800 -2.98 16.44 -26.55
CA ILE A 800 -3.26 16.61 -25.12
C ILE A 800 -2.84 15.37 -24.34
N ASP A 801 -3.24 14.19 -24.80
CA ASP A 801 -3.06 12.93 -24.08
C ASP A 801 -1.57 12.58 -23.95
N LEU A 802 -0.79 12.68 -25.04
CA LEU A 802 0.66 12.43 -24.98
C LEU A 802 1.39 13.49 -24.15
N LEU A 803 1.01 14.77 -24.25
CA LEU A 803 1.63 15.82 -23.43
C LEU A 803 1.43 15.55 -21.94
N LYS A 804 0.23 15.11 -21.55
CA LYS A 804 -0.08 14.72 -20.16
C LYS A 804 0.78 13.53 -19.71
N LEU A 805 0.91 12.48 -20.51
CA LEU A 805 1.75 11.32 -20.16
C LEU A 805 3.22 11.70 -19.96
N PHE A 806 3.79 12.49 -20.87
CA PHE A 806 5.19 12.89 -20.80
C PHE A 806 5.47 13.91 -19.71
N LYS A 807 4.64 14.95 -19.59
CA LYS A 807 4.90 16.09 -18.71
C LYS A 807 4.38 15.88 -17.29
N ASP A 808 3.16 15.36 -17.15
CA ASP A 808 2.48 15.31 -15.87
C ASP A 808 2.73 13.97 -15.17
N GLU A 809 2.88 12.87 -15.93
CA GLU A 809 3.07 11.52 -15.37
C GLU A 809 4.48 10.93 -15.48
N GLU A 810 5.43 11.66 -16.08
CA GLU A 810 6.83 11.24 -16.24
C GLU A 810 6.97 9.86 -16.91
N VAL A 811 6.12 9.57 -17.91
CA VAL A 811 5.98 8.24 -18.52
C VAL A 811 7.32 7.67 -19.01
N SER A 812 8.21 8.50 -19.57
CA SER A 812 9.53 8.07 -20.06
C SER A 812 10.36 7.37 -18.98
N SER A 813 10.30 7.90 -17.76
CA SER A 813 11.07 7.37 -16.63
C SER A 813 10.59 5.97 -16.26
N ARG A 814 9.30 5.79 -16.02
CA ARG A 814 8.72 4.48 -15.66
C ARG A 814 8.73 3.47 -16.82
N ALA A 815 8.64 3.95 -18.07
CA ALA A 815 8.55 3.07 -19.24
C ALA A 815 9.91 2.59 -19.75
N PHE A 816 10.96 3.41 -19.70
CA PHE A 816 12.24 3.04 -20.30
C PHE A 816 13.34 2.86 -19.24
N ASN A 817 13.38 3.69 -18.20
CA ASN A 817 14.47 3.60 -17.21
C ASN A 817 14.23 2.50 -16.17
N PHE A 818 12.98 2.34 -15.70
CA PHE A 818 12.63 1.47 -14.56
C PHE A 818 11.85 0.20 -14.94
N SER A 819 11.91 -0.20 -16.21
CA SER A 819 11.27 -1.42 -16.73
C SER A 819 12.26 -2.40 -17.37
N THR A 820 13.52 -1.97 -17.54
CA THR A 820 14.52 -2.73 -18.29
C THR A 820 15.02 -3.95 -17.53
N PRO A 821 15.10 -5.14 -18.18
CA PRO A 821 15.77 -6.32 -17.65
C PRO A 821 17.30 -6.28 -17.84
N MET A 822 17.80 -5.31 -18.63
CA MET A 822 19.22 -5.16 -18.93
C MET A 822 19.99 -4.82 -17.65
N VAL A 823 21.05 -5.58 -17.37
CA VAL A 823 21.87 -5.53 -16.15
C VAL A 823 21.11 -5.90 -14.85
N THR A 824 19.86 -5.48 -14.69
CA THR A 824 19.04 -5.72 -13.49
C THR A 824 18.76 -7.18 -13.22
N LEU A 825 18.49 -8.00 -14.25
CA LEU A 825 18.36 -9.45 -14.09
C LEU A 825 19.67 -10.08 -13.62
N GLY A 826 20.77 -9.65 -14.24
CA GLY A 826 22.12 -10.11 -13.95
C GLY A 826 22.59 -9.80 -12.53
N ASN A 827 22.22 -8.62 -12.02
CA ASN A 827 22.55 -8.19 -10.66
C ASN A 827 21.96 -9.10 -9.56
N VAL A 828 20.93 -9.87 -9.90
CA VAL A 828 20.21 -10.72 -8.95
C VAL A 828 20.44 -12.21 -9.22
N LEU A 829 20.23 -12.67 -10.45
CA LEU A 829 20.34 -14.09 -10.81
C LEU A 829 21.69 -14.48 -11.41
N GLY A 830 22.62 -13.53 -11.53
CA GLY A 830 23.90 -13.75 -12.22
C GLY A 830 23.76 -13.78 -13.75
N TYR A 831 24.85 -14.14 -14.43
CA TYR A 831 24.97 -13.97 -15.89
C TYR A 831 24.49 -15.17 -16.70
N ASN A 832 24.04 -16.23 -16.03
CA ASN A 832 23.51 -17.43 -16.69
C ASN A 832 22.32 -17.98 -15.90
N PRO A 833 21.21 -17.21 -15.79
CA PRO A 833 20.03 -17.64 -15.06
C PRO A 833 19.42 -18.89 -15.70
N LYS A 834 18.94 -19.83 -14.86
CA LYS A 834 18.19 -20.99 -15.37
C LYS A 834 16.85 -20.52 -15.90
N ARG A 835 16.59 -20.80 -17.18
CA ARG A 835 15.42 -20.27 -17.90
C ARG A 835 14.57 -21.36 -18.50
N SER A 836 15.20 -22.41 -19.01
CA SER A 836 14.52 -23.55 -19.59
C SER A 836 14.16 -24.53 -18.48
N ILE A 837 13.07 -25.28 -18.66
CA ILE A 837 12.77 -26.37 -17.73
C ILE A 837 13.88 -27.44 -17.72
N LEU A 838 14.63 -27.57 -18.82
CA LEU A 838 15.73 -28.52 -18.94
C LEU A 838 16.86 -28.24 -17.94
N ASP A 839 17.06 -26.97 -17.55
CA ASP A 839 18.05 -26.56 -16.55
C ASP A 839 17.74 -27.09 -15.14
N TRP A 840 16.50 -27.57 -14.94
CA TRP A 840 15.97 -28.10 -13.67
C TRP A 840 15.86 -29.63 -13.63
N ILE A 841 16.12 -30.30 -14.75
CA ILE A 841 16.07 -31.76 -14.81
C ILE A 841 17.36 -32.33 -14.22
N ASN A 842 17.25 -32.96 -13.05
CA ASN A 842 18.36 -33.70 -12.47
C ASN A 842 18.49 -35.08 -13.14
N PRO A 843 19.63 -35.41 -13.79
CA PRO A 843 19.84 -36.71 -14.42
C PRO A 843 19.75 -37.89 -13.44
N GLU A 844 20.07 -37.67 -12.17
CA GLU A 844 20.08 -38.69 -11.10
C GLU A 844 18.71 -38.87 -10.41
N ALA A 845 17.73 -38.02 -10.71
CA ALA A 845 16.39 -38.12 -10.14
C ALA A 845 15.61 -39.34 -10.63
N THR A 846 14.63 -39.76 -9.82
CA THR A 846 13.69 -40.82 -10.15
C THR A 846 12.92 -40.48 -11.41
N SER A 847 12.81 -41.44 -12.33
CA SER A 847 12.04 -41.28 -13.56
C SER A 847 10.62 -41.79 -13.35
N TYR A 848 9.65 -40.87 -13.32
CA TYR A 848 8.22 -41.19 -13.29
C TYR A 848 7.76 -41.36 -14.74
N THR A 849 7.92 -42.57 -15.28
CA THR A 849 7.65 -42.87 -16.69
C THR A 849 6.26 -42.42 -17.12
N TYR A 850 6.17 -41.69 -18.23
CA TYR A 850 4.91 -41.26 -18.80
C TYR A 850 4.14 -42.46 -19.39
N ILE A 851 2.94 -42.72 -18.88
CA ILE A 851 2.03 -43.79 -19.33
C ILE A 851 0.75 -43.14 -19.87
N PRO A 852 0.60 -42.94 -21.20
CA PRO A 852 -0.54 -42.23 -21.80
C PRO A 852 -1.90 -42.80 -21.39
N GLU A 853 -2.05 -44.13 -21.29
CA GLU A 853 -3.32 -44.78 -20.96
C GLU A 853 -3.75 -44.56 -19.52
N LYS A 854 -2.79 -44.31 -18.62
CA LYS A 854 -3.02 -44.02 -17.19
C LYS A 854 -2.95 -42.53 -16.86
N SER A 855 -2.63 -41.68 -17.84
CA SER A 855 -2.53 -40.24 -17.66
C SER A 855 -3.85 -39.69 -17.13
N GLY A 856 -3.76 -38.87 -16.07
CA GLY A 856 -4.93 -38.28 -15.43
C GLY A 856 -5.83 -37.51 -16.40
N LYS A 857 -7.13 -37.84 -16.42
CA LYS A 857 -8.09 -37.23 -17.34
C LYS A 857 -8.65 -35.92 -16.76
N LEU A 858 -8.58 -34.86 -17.56
CA LEU A 858 -9.10 -33.55 -17.20
C LEU A 858 -10.48 -33.36 -17.82
N THR A 859 -11.51 -33.30 -16.99
CA THR A 859 -12.91 -33.10 -17.41
C THR A 859 -13.38 -31.65 -17.21
N GLY A 860 -12.64 -30.86 -16.42
CA GLY A 860 -13.04 -29.54 -15.91
C GLY A 860 -12.57 -28.30 -16.70
N THR A 861 -11.97 -28.41 -17.88
CA THR A 861 -11.47 -27.24 -18.63
C THR A 861 -12.55 -26.46 -19.40
N LYS A 862 -13.81 -26.91 -19.41
CA LYS A 862 -14.92 -26.13 -19.97
C LYS A 862 -15.33 -25.03 -19.00
N ASN A 863 -14.95 -23.81 -19.33
CA ASN A 863 -15.41 -22.51 -18.84
C ASN A 863 -15.88 -22.50 -17.39
N PHE A 864 -15.01 -21.97 -16.52
CA PHE A 864 -15.42 -21.46 -15.23
C PHE A 864 -16.55 -20.45 -15.44
N ILE A 865 -17.79 -20.91 -15.23
CA ILE A 865 -18.95 -20.04 -15.18
C ILE A 865 -18.76 -19.23 -13.92
N LYS A 866 -18.53 -17.91 -14.07
CA LYS A 866 -18.76 -16.96 -12.97
C LYS A 866 -20.12 -17.32 -12.40
N GLY A 867 -20.16 -17.87 -11.18
CA GLY A 867 -21.42 -17.93 -10.46
C GLY A 867 -22.00 -16.52 -10.47
N ASP A 868 -23.32 -16.41 -10.62
CA ASP A 868 -24.12 -15.18 -10.66
C ASP A 868 -24.01 -14.32 -9.38
N ASN A 869 -22.89 -14.40 -8.65
CA ASN A 869 -22.46 -13.36 -7.74
C ASN A 869 -22.06 -12.15 -8.57
N VAL A 870 -23.05 -11.31 -8.82
CA VAL A 870 -22.98 -9.85 -8.93
C VAL A 870 -21.64 -9.35 -8.34
N LYS A 871 -20.59 -9.26 -9.17
CA LYS A 871 -19.35 -8.60 -8.78
C LYS A 871 -19.55 -7.11 -9.05
N ALA A 872 -19.67 -6.37 -7.96
CA ALA A 872 -19.56 -4.93 -7.79
C ALA A 872 -19.39 -4.12 -9.08
N GLN A 873 -20.38 -3.28 -9.40
CA GLN A 873 -20.31 -2.24 -10.44
C GLN A 873 -19.14 -1.24 -10.29
N ASP A 874 -18.30 -1.38 -9.25
CA ASP A 874 -17.26 -0.43 -8.85
C ASP A 874 -15.81 -0.91 -9.08
N ALA A 875 -15.57 -2.12 -9.63
CA ALA A 875 -14.21 -2.56 -9.92
C ALA A 875 -13.65 -1.88 -11.19
N PRO A 876 -12.42 -1.33 -11.17
CA PRO A 876 -11.83 -0.68 -12.34
C PRO A 876 -11.60 -1.69 -13.48
N LEU A 877 -11.98 -1.31 -14.70
CA LEU A 877 -11.76 -2.09 -15.92
C LEU A 877 -10.27 -2.33 -16.13
N ARG A 878 -9.85 -3.58 -16.37
CA ARG A 878 -8.45 -3.95 -16.63
C ARG A 878 -8.12 -4.01 -18.12
N HIS A 879 -6.83 -3.86 -18.47
CA HIS A 879 -6.40 -3.97 -19.88
C HIS A 879 -6.65 -5.38 -20.45
N SER A 880 -6.50 -6.41 -19.63
CA SER A 880 -6.72 -7.82 -20.01
C SER A 880 -8.19 -8.16 -20.26
N GLU A 881 -9.13 -7.33 -19.79
CA GLU A 881 -10.59 -7.51 -19.93
C GLU A 881 -11.15 -6.84 -21.20
N ILE A 882 -10.32 -6.08 -21.92
CA ILE A 882 -10.68 -5.47 -23.21
C ILE A 882 -10.28 -6.45 -24.33
N LYS A 883 -11.17 -6.66 -25.31
CA LYS A 883 -10.90 -7.46 -26.51
C LYS A 883 -11.23 -6.66 -27.76
N ASN A 884 -10.25 -6.49 -28.65
CA ASN A 884 -10.52 -5.98 -29.99
C ASN A 884 -10.83 -7.16 -30.92
N VAL A 885 -12.06 -7.22 -31.42
CA VAL A 885 -12.56 -8.30 -32.29
C VAL A 885 -12.75 -7.82 -33.73
N SER A 886 -12.17 -6.68 -34.09
CA SER A 886 -12.31 -6.07 -35.41
C SER A 886 -11.76 -6.97 -36.53
N VAL A 887 -12.56 -7.20 -37.57
CA VAL A 887 -12.14 -7.77 -38.86
C VAL A 887 -11.48 -6.71 -39.77
N ILE A 888 -11.58 -5.43 -39.40
CA ILE A 888 -11.00 -4.31 -40.13
C ILE A 888 -9.58 -4.04 -39.62
N ARG A 889 -8.60 -4.16 -40.52
CA ARG A 889 -7.21 -3.72 -40.34
C ARG A 889 -7.05 -2.29 -40.82
N GLN A 890 -7.04 -1.31 -39.91
CA GLN A 890 -7.20 0.09 -40.28
C GLN A 890 -6.15 0.55 -41.31
N HIS A 891 -4.87 0.20 -41.07
CA HIS A 891 -3.74 0.56 -41.95
C HIS A 891 -3.86 0.01 -43.37
N LEU A 892 -4.36 -1.23 -43.55
CA LEU A 892 -4.54 -1.80 -44.88
C LEU A 892 -5.68 -1.11 -45.62
N TRP A 893 -6.80 -0.89 -44.94
CA TRP A 893 -7.98 -0.26 -45.54
C TRP A 893 -7.72 1.19 -45.97
N ASP A 894 -7.00 1.97 -45.16
CA ASP A 894 -6.65 3.35 -45.49
C ASP A 894 -5.75 3.40 -46.74
N LYS A 895 -4.78 2.49 -46.85
CA LYS A 895 -3.86 2.41 -48.01
C LYS A 895 -4.47 1.73 -49.25
N ALA A 896 -5.47 0.87 -49.07
CA ALA A 896 -6.17 0.21 -50.18
C ALA A 896 -7.03 1.18 -50.99
N GLY A 897 -7.48 2.28 -50.37
CA GLY A 897 -8.28 3.30 -51.03
C GLY A 897 -9.63 2.74 -51.48
N TRP A 898 -10.46 2.30 -50.52
CA TRP A 898 -11.82 1.83 -50.80
C TRP A 898 -12.70 2.96 -51.34
N THR A 899 -13.33 2.75 -52.49
CA THR A 899 -14.03 3.81 -53.26
C THR A 899 -15.45 3.46 -53.66
N GLY A 900 -15.92 2.23 -53.38
CA GLY A 900 -17.28 1.85 -53.69
C GLY A 900 -17.52 0.34 -53.73
N VAL A 901 -18.67 -0.03 -54.28
CA VAL A 901 -19.12 -1.43 -54.38
C VAL A 901 -19.63 -1.70 -55.79
N LEU A 902 -19.26 -2.85 -56.33
CA LEU A 902 -19.71 -3.38 -57.61
C LEU A 902 -20.62 -4.60 -57.36
N TYR A 903 -21.75 -4.67 -58.06
CA TYR A 903 -22.66 -5.80 -58.01
C TYR A 903 -22.66 -6.55 -59.35
N ILE A 904 -22.46 -7.85 -59.32
CA ILE A 904 -22.53 -8.72 -60.51
C ILE A 904 -23.58 -9.78 -60.27
N THR A 905 -24.56 -9.89 -61.17
CA THR A 905 -25.65 -10.87 -61.09
C THR A 905 -25.72 -11.68 -62.37
N SER A 906 -25.93 -12.99 -62.24
CA SER A 906 -26.13 -13.92 -63.36
C SER A 906 -27.33 -14.82 -63.07
N VAL A 907 -27.98 -15.35 -64.11
CA VAL A 907 -29.10 -16.28 -63.95
C VAL A 907 -28.64 -17.64 -63.42
N ALA A 908 -27.40 -18.03 -63.75
CA ALA A 908 -26.85 -19.38 -63.50
C ALA A 908 -25.87 -19.47 -62.32
N HIS A 909 -25.39 -18.35 -61.80
CA HIS A 909 -24.38 -18.32 -60.74
C HIS A 909 -24.80 -17.39 -59.59
N PRO A 910 -24.39 -17.68 -58.34
CA PRO A 910 -24.61 -16.77 -57.22
C PRO A 910 -24.11 -15.35 -57.51
N PRO A 911 -24.77 -14.31 -56.95
CA PRO A 911 -24.34 -12.94 -57.16
C PRO A 911 -23.00 -12.66 -56.49
N VAL A 912 -22.32 -11.61 -56.96
CA VAL A 912 -21.02 -11.15 -56.45
C VAL A 912 -21.17 -9.71 -55.95
N LEU A 913 -20.71 -9.47 -54.73
CA LEU A 913 -20.52 -8.14 -54.16
C LEU A 913 -19.01 -7.89 -54.12
N ALA A 914 -18.53 -6.91 -54.88
CA ALA A 914 -17.11 -6.62 -54.95
C ALA A 914 -16.77 -5.23 -54.42
N PHE A 915 -15.80 -5.13 -53.51
CA PHE A 915 -15.30 -3.85 -53.01
C PHE A 915 -14.29 -3.25 -53.98
N LEU A 916 -14.52 -2.00 -54.39
CA LEU A 916 -13.67 -1.28 -55.33
C LEU A 916 -12.50 -0.60 -54.60
N PHE A 917 -11.28 -1.01 -54.92
CA PHE A 917 -10.05 -0.48 -54.36
C PHE A 917 -9.16 0.13 -55.44
N LYS A 918 -8.37 1.13 -55.04
CA LYS A 918 -7.36 1.77 -55.90
C LYS A 918 -6.02 1.04 -55.88
N ASN A 919 -5.66 0.41 -54.77
CA ASN A 919 -4.38 -0.29 -54.61
C ASN A 919 -4.57 -1.81 -54.54
N GLU A 920 -4.04 -2.51 -55.54
CA GLU A 920 -4.19 -3.97 -55.68
C GLU A 920 -3.47 -4.76 -54.58
N GLU A 921 -2.27 -4.36 -54.19
CA GLU A 921 -1.49 -5.09 -53.18
C GLU A 921 -2.18 -5.08 -51.82
N ASN A 922 -2.66 -3.91 -51.37
CA ASN A 922 -3.37 -3.77 -50.10
C ASN A 922 -4.76 -4.43 -50.14
N ALA A 923 -5.47 -4.36 -51.26
CA ALA A 923 -6.74 -5.07 -51.44
C ALA A 923 -6.56 -6.60 -51.33
N LYS A 924 -5.52 -7.13 -51.98
CA LYS A 924 -5.13 -8.55 -51.86
C LYS A 924 -4.77 -8.91 -50.42
N ALA A 925 -4.03 -8.05 -49.72
CA ALA A 925 -3.65 -8.27 -48.33
C ALA A 925 -4.87 -8.39 -47.40
N ILE A 926 -5.88 -7.52 -47.55
CA ILE A 926 -7.13 -7.58 -46.75
C ILE A 926 -7.84 -8.93 -46.93
N PHE A 927 -8.07 -9.33 -48.18
CA PHE A 927 -8.81 -10.56 -48.48
C PHE A 927 -8.00 -11.82 -48.17
N LYS A 928 -6.67 -11.76 -48.26
CA LYS A 928 -5.79 -12.84 -47.83
C LYS A 928 -5.82 -13.03 -46.31
N ASP A 929 -5.74 -11.95 -45.52
CA ASP A 929 -5.89 -12.00 -44.05
C ASP A 929 -7.23 -12.61 -43.64
N TRP A 930 -8.32 -12.19 -44.30
CA TRP A 930 -9.64 -12.78 -44.08
C TRP A 930 -9.71 -14.25 -44.46
N LYS A 931 -9.13 -14.66 -45.60
CA LYS A 931 -9.08 -16.08 -46.00
C LYS A 931 -8.26 -16.95 -45.06
N GLU A 932 -7.13 -16.44 -44.57
CA GLU A 932 -6.29 -17.15 -43.60
C GLU A 932 -7.03 -17.34 -42.27
N THR A 933 -7.87 -16.36 -41.89
CA THR A 933 -8.59 -16.38 -40.61
C THR A 933 -9.93 -17.15 -40.68
N LEU A 934 -10.66 -17.02 -41.78
CA LEU A 934 -12.05 -17.51 -41.92
C LEU A 934 -12.16 -18.72 -42.87
N GLY A 935 -11.16 -18.94 -43.72
CA GLY A 935 -11.20 -19.89 -44.83
C GLY A 935 -11.87 -19.32 -46.09
N ASN A 936 -12.18 -20.20 -47.05
CA ASN A 936 -12.85 -19.80 -48.30
C ASN A 936 -14.34 -19.46 -48.12
N LYS A 937 -14.93 -19.83 -46.98
CA LYS A 937 -16.33 -19.59 -46.63
C LYS A 937 -16.38 -19.03 -45.21
N ASP A 938 -17.04 -17.90 -45.01
CA ASP A 938 -17.21 -17.33 -43.67
C ASP A 938 -18.36 -18.03 -42.94
N ILE A 939 -18.14 -19.29 -42.55
CA ILE A 939 -19.16 -20.18 -41.94
C ILE A 939 -19.80 -19.56 -40.70
N LYS A 940 -18.99 -18.85 -39.91
CA LYS A 940 -19.48 -18.19 -38.70
C LYS A 940 -20.21 -16.90 -39.02
N GLU A 941 -20.10 -16.33 -40.22
CA GLU A 941 -20.62 -15.01 -40.59
C GLU A 941 -19.99 -13.86 -39.78
N THR A 942 -18.67 -13.97 -39.53
CA THR A 942 -17.85 -13.03 -38.76
C THR A 942 -17.79 -11.66 -39.41
N ILE A 943 -17.72 -11.59 -40.74
CA ILE A 943 -17.76 -10.32 -41.48
C ILE A 943 -19.23 -9.93 -41.64
N ARG A 944 -19.63 -8.83 -40.99
CA ARG A 944 -20.97 -8.25 -41.15
C ARG A 944 -20.93 -7.19 -42.23
N ILE A 945 -21.76 -7.36 -43.26
CA ILE A 945 -22.00 -6.35 -44.29
C ILE A 945 -23.45 -5.91 -44.18
N SER A 946 -23.63 -4.61 -44.02
CA SER A 946 -24.94 -3.97 -43.89
C SER A 946 -25.06 -2.84 -44.91
N ILE A 947 -26.21 -2.77 -45.56
CA ILE A 947 -26.62 -1.65 -46.37
C ILE A 947 -27.73 -0.91 -45.64
N ILE A 948 -27.54 0.38 -45.48
CA ILE A 948 -28.45 1.27 -44.76
C ILE A 948 -29.05 2.23 -45.78
N ARG A 949 -30.33 2.06 -46.05
CA ARG A 949 -31.12 2.91 -46.95
C ARG A 949 -31.79 4.05 -46.20
N GLY A 950 -32.20 5.08 -46.94
CA GLY A 950 -32.92 6.21 -46.37
C GLY A 950 -32.06 7.04 -45.42
N VAL A 951 -30.76 7.16 -45.69
CA VAL A 951 -29.80 7.97 -44.91
C VAL A 951 -29.88 9.47 -45.22
N SER A 952 -30.56 9.85 -46.30
CA SER A 952 -30.77 11.24 -46.72
C SER A 952 -32.21 11.42 -47.22
N GLU A 953 -32.93 12.37 -46.65
CA GLU A 953 -34.27 12.76 -47.09
C GLU A 953 -34.24 13.46 -48.46
N ASP A 954 -33.21 14.30 -48.68
CA ASP A 954 -33.02 15.03 -49.94
C ASP A 954 -32.66 14.09 -51.10
N ASN A 955 -31.98 12.97 -50.81
CA ASN A 955 -31.53 12.00 -51.82
C ASN A 955 -31.94 10.57 -51.43
N PRO A 956 -33.20 10.16 -51.69
CA PRO A 956 -33.72 8.86 -51.24
C PRO A 956 -33.02 7.62 -51.83
N THR A 957 -32.31 7.77 -52.95
CA THR A 957 -31.57 6.67 -53.59
C THR A 957 -30.20 6.42 -52.98
N TRP A 958 -29.71 7.33 -52.12
CA TRP A 958 -28.43 7.19 -51.45
C TRP A 958 -28.52 6.17 -50.32
N TYR A 959 -27.47 5.39 -50.17
CA TYR A 959 -27.37 4.39 -49.10
C TYR A 959 -25.93 4.26 -48.63
N ARG A 960 -25.74 3.79 -47.39
CA ARG A 960 -24.42 3.53 -46.83
C ARG A 960 -24.16 2.04 -46.77
N VAL A 961 -22.95 1.66 -47.15
CA VAL A 961 -22.41 0.32 -46.91
C VAL A 961 -21.56 0.37 -45.65
N VAL A 962 -21.88 -0.47 -44.69
CA VAL A 962 -21.14 -0.65 -43.43
C VAL A 962 -20.55 -2.05 -43.42
N ILE A 963 -19.25 -2.12 -43.16
CA ILE A 963 -18.50 -3.35 -43.00
C ILE A 963 -17.97 -3.36 -41.57
N THR A 964 -18.35 -4.37 -40.81
CA THR A 964 -18.00 -4.47 -39.39
C THR A 964 -17.84 -5.94 -38.96
N THR A 965 -17.52 -6.18 -37.70
CA THR A 965 -17.51 -7.53 -37.13
C THR A 965 -18.89 -7.88 -36.62
N ASN A 966 -19.39 -9.05 -36.98
CA ASN A 966 -20.57 -9.62 -36.35
C ASN A 966 -20.21 -10.11 -34.94
N LEU A 967 -20.82 -9.54 -33.92
CA LEU A 967 -20.71 -10.04 -32.56
C LEU A 967 -21.65 -11.24 -32.43
N HIS A 968 -21.18 -12.42 -32.83
CA HIS A 968 -21.87 -13.65 -32.45
C HIS A 968 -21.93 -13.70 -30.92
N GLN A 969 -22.99 -14.32 -30.37
CA GLN A 969 -23.00 -14.82 -29.00
C GLN A 969 -21.99 -15.98 -28.85
N THR A 970 -20.79 -15.83 -29.40
CA THR A 970 -19.65 -16.69 -29.13
C THR A 970 -19.25 -16.46 -27.68
N GLU A 971 -19.76 -17.38 -26.88
CA GLU A 971 -19.41 -17.65 -25.49
C GLU A 971 -19.81 -16.55 -24.51
N ASN A 972 -20.76 -16.92 -23.65
CA ASN A 972 -21.24 -16.30 -22.40
C ASN A 972 -20.13 -15.72 -21.49
N SER A 973 -19.33 -14.77 -21.95
CA SER A 973 -18.46 -13.94 -21.12
C SER A 973 -19.10 -12.57 -21.00
N PHE A 974 -20.09 -12.44 -20.11
CA PHE A 974 -20.70 -11.17 -19.69
C PHE A 974 -19.71 -10.22 -18.99
N SER A 975 -18.39 -10.36 -19.20
CA SER A 975 -17.34 -9.70 -18.43
C SER A 975 -16.18 -9.13 -19.25
N CYS A 976 -16.33 -8.96 -20.57
CA CYS A 976 -15.30 -8.31 -21.40
C CYS A 976 -15.90 -7.15 -22.20
N ASN A 977 -15.13 -6.06 -22.32
CA ASN A 977 -15.47 -4.93 -23.18
C ASN A 977 -14.91 -5.16 -24.59
N PHE A 978 -15.74 -4.98 -25.61
CA PHE A 978 -15.35 -5.21 -27.00
C PHE A 978 -15.04 -3.89 -27.72
N VAL A 979 -13.94 -3.87 -28.47
CA VAL A 979 -13.64 -2.82 -29.45
C VAL A 979 -13.88 -3.40 -30.84
N VAL A 980 -14.68 -2.68 -31.64
CA VAL A 980 -14.99 -3.04 -33.02
C VAL A 980 -14.75 -1.83 -33.90
N VAL A 981 -14.00 -2.00 -34.99
CA VAL A 981 -13.80 -0.96 -36.00
C VAL A 981 -14.73 -1.26 -37.18
N SER A 982 -15.42 -0.22 -37.65
CA SER A 982 -16.30 -0.32 -38.82
C SER A 982 -15.77 0.54 -39.97
N ARG A 983 -15.94 0.07 -41.20
CA ARG A 983 -15.73 0.87 -42.43
C ARG A 983 -17.08 1.24 -43.02
N ILE A 984 -17.24 2.51 -43.36
CA ILE A 984 -18.49 3.06 -43.87
C ILE A 984 -18.19 3.75 -45.19
N HIS A 985 -19.06 3.56 -46.18
CA HIS A 985 -18.99 4.27 -47.45
C HIS A 985 -20.39 4.65 -47.91
N THR A 986 -20.61 5.94 -48.18
CA THR A 986 -21.87 6.44 -48.74
C THR A 986 -21.84 6.30 -50.26
N LEU A 987 -22.77 5.54 -50.82
CA LEU A 987 -22.97 5.43 -52.26
C LEU A 987 -24.07 6.40 -52.71
N THR A 988 -23.78 7.12 -53.78
CA THR A 988 -24.63 8.19 -54.33
C THR A 988 -25.18 7.85 -55.72
N PRO A 989 -25.88 6.72 -55.93
CA PRO A 989 -26.36 6.34 -57.25
C PRO A 989 -27.62 7.12 -57.66
N ASP A 990 -27.81 7.27 -58.97
CA ASP A 990 -29.03 7.87 -59.54
C ASP A 990 -30.28 7.00 -59.31
N ASN A 991 -30.11 5.69 -59.12
CA ASN A 991 -31.19 4.74 -58.80
C ASN A 991 -30.65 3.48 -58.10
N THR A 992 -31.54 2.70 -57.47
CA THR A 992 -31.18 1.50 -56.69
C THR A 992 -31.18 0.19 -57.48
N THR A 993 -31.41 0.23 -58.80
CA THR A 993 -31.63 -0.96 -59.65
C THR A 993 -30.53 -2.02 -59.54
N ASN A 994 -29.27 -1.63 -59.35
CA ASN A 994 -28.16 -2.58 -59.19
C ASN A 994 -28.21 -3.33 -57.86
N LEU A 995 -28.51 -2.59 -56.77
CA LEU A 995 -28.64 -3.16 -55.44
C LEU A 995 -29.90 -4.03 -55.33
N ASP A 996 -31.01 -3.60 -55.92
CA ASP A 996 -32.27 -4.34 -55.88
C ASP A 996 -32.13 -5.67 -56.66
N ARG A 997 -31.50 -5.64 -57.85
CA ARG A 997 -31.15 -6.86 -58.61
C ARG A 997 -30.23 -7.79 -57.83
N PHE A 998 -29.22 -7.26 -57.14
CA PHE A 998 -28.35 -8.07 -56.28
C PHE A 998 -29.15 -8.73 -55.16
N SER A 999 -30.02 -7.97 -54.48
CA SER A 999 -30.82 -8.45 -53.36
C SER A 999 -31.81 -9.54 -53.78
N GLU A 1000 -32.44 -9.41 -54.95
CA GLU A 1000 -33.28 -10.46 -55.54
C GLU A 1000 -32.48 -11.73 -55.90
N SER A 1001 -31.31 -11.55 -56.52
CA SER A 1001 -30.41 -12.66 -56.85
C SER A 1001 -29.94 -13.38 -55.58
N PHE A 1002 -29.59 -12.65 -54.51
CA PHE A 1002 -29.19 -13.23 -53.23
C PHE A 1002 -30.34 -14.01 -52.59
N LYS A 1003 -31.58 -13.48 -52.60
CA LYS A 1003 -32.77 -14.21 -52.13
C LYS A 1003 -33.00 -15.54 -52.88
N LYS A 1004 -32.63 -15.60 -54.16
CA LYS A 1004 -32.73 -16.82 -54.98
C LYS A 1004 -31.67 -17.87 -54.63
N PHE A 1005 -30.41 -17.46 -54.44
CA PHE A 1005 -29.29 -18.37 -54.24
C PHE A 1005 -28.97 -18.68 -52.77
N GLY A 1006 -29.34 -17.80 -51.83
CA GLY A 1006 -29.03 -17.92 -50.40
C GLY A 1006 -27.56 -17.66 -50.03
N ILE A 1007 -26.70 -17.45 -51.04
CA ILE A 1007 -25.27 -17.17 -50.88
C ILE A 1007 -24.82 -16.11 -51.90
N TYR A 1008 -23.72 -15.41 -51.59
CA TYR A 1008 -23.03 -14.54 -52.55
C TYR A 1008 -21.51 -14.63 -52.37
N LEU A 1009 -20.77 -14.24 -53.40
CA LEU A 1009 -19.31 -14.12 -53.32
C LEU A 1009 -18.93 -12.68 -52.97
N LEU A 1010 -18.21 -12.50 -51.86
CA LEU A 1010 -17.55 -11.24 -51.51
C LEU A 1010 -16.15 -11.23 -52.14
N ALA A 1011 -15.83 -10.24 -52.97
CA ALA A 1011 -14.53 -10.18 -53.66
C ALA A 1011 -13.90 -8.77 -53.63
N PRO A 1012 -12.58 -8.63 -53.77
CA PRO A 1012 -11.97 -7.35 -54.10
C PRO A 1012 -12.02 -7.11 -55.62
N ALA A 1013 -12.18 -5.86 -56.01
CA ALA A 1013 -12.10 -5.39 -57.38
C ALA A 1013 -11.18 -4.17 -57.46
N ILE A 1014 -10.37 -4.10 -58.51
CA ILE A 1014 -9.42 -3.00 -58.72
C ILE A 1014 -9.99 -2.05 -59.77
N ILE A 1015 -10.04 -0.77 -59.41
CA ILE A 1015 -10.44 0.31 -60.31
C ILE A 1015 -9.22 1.19 -60.60
N ASP A 1016 -9.00 1.46 -61.88
CA ASP A 1016 -7.95 2.35 -62.36
C ASP A 1016 -8.60 3.63 -62.90
N ASP A 1017 -7.94 4.78 -62.74
CA ASP A 1017 -8.45 6.10 -63.14
C ASP A 1017 -8.58 6.23 -64.69
N ASN A 1018 -8.06 5.25 -65.44
CA ASN A 1018 -8.03 5.19 -66.90
C ASN A 1018 -9.35 4.74 -67.58
N LYS A 1019 -10.50 4.85 -66.93
CA LYS A 1019 -11.85 4.48 -67.46
C LYS A 1019 -12.01 3.03 -67.93
N GLN A 1020 -11.15 2.12 -67.48
CA GLN A 1020 -11.31 0.68 -67.71
C GLN A 1020 -12.38 0.11 -66.78
N PRO A 1021 -13.14 -0.93 -67.20
CA PRO A 1021 -14.05 -1.62 -66.30
C PRO A 1021 -13.27 -2.24 -65.12
N PRO A 1022 -13.81 -2.21 -63.88
CA PRO A 1022 -13.11 -2.75 -62.72
C PRO A 1022 -12.76 -4.23 -62.89
N ARG A 1023 -11.54 -4.61 -62.52
CA ARG A 1023 -11.08 -6.00 -62.57
C ARG A 1023 -11.35 -6.69 -61.23
N VAL A 1024 -12.26 -7.67 -61.24
CA VAL A 1024 -12.59 -8.46 -60.04
C VAL A 1024 -11.58 -9.60 -59.86
N LEU A 1025 -11.11 -9.79 -58.64
CA LEU A 1025 -10.18 -10.85 -58.25
C LEU A 1025 -10.94 -12.03 -57.60
N PHE A 1026 -11.56 -12.87 -58.43
CA PHE A 1026 -12.42 -13.96 -57.97
C PHE A 1026 -11.69 -15.02 -57.13
N GLU A 1027 -10.40 -15.23 -57.39
CA GLU A 1027 -9.57 -16.26 -56.77
C GLU A 1027 -9.39 -16.09 -55.25
N ILE A 1028 -9.52 -14.85 -54.76
CA ILE A 1028 -9.43 -14.50 -53.34
C ILE A 1028 -10.79 -14.12 -52.74
N GLY A 1029 -11.89 -14.34 -53.46
CA GLY A 1029 -13.24 -14.12 -52.94
C GLY A 1029 -13.60 -15.08 -51.81
N ILE A 1030 -14.54 -14.65 -50.96
CA ILE A 1030 -15.04 -15.36 -49.78
C ILE A 1030 -16.55 -15.56 -49.94
N GLU A 1031 -17.03 -16.80 -49.76
CA GLU A 1031 -18.47 -17.10 -49.79
C GLU A 1031 -19.16 -16.60 -48.51
N LYS A 1032 -20.30 -15.92 -48.67
CA LYS A 1032 -21.12 -15.33 -47.61
C LYS A 1032 -22.57 -15.80 -47.71
N GLN A 1033 -23.21 -16.01 -46.55
CA GLN A 1033 -24.60 -16.47 -46.43
C GLN A 1033 -25.52 -15.42 -45.81
N THR A 1034 -24.98 -14.35 -45.21
CA THR A 1034 -25.77 -13.26 -44.63
C THR A 1034 -25.48 -11.92 -45.30
N PHE A 1035 -26.55 -11.17 -45.57
CA PHE A 1035 -26.50 -9.83 -46.13
C PHE A 1035 -27.63 -9.01 -45.49
N ASN A 1036 -27.28 -7.90 -44.84
CA ASN A 1036 -28.26 -7.07 -44.13
C ASN A 1036 -28.63 -5.86 -45.01
N ASP A 1037 -29.90 -5.75 -45.41
CA ASP A 1037 -30.45 -4.57 -46.09
C ASP A 1037 -31.49 -3.94 -45.15
N ARG A 1038 -31.17 -2.78 -44.58
CA ARG A 1038 -31.88 -2.14 -43.47
C ARG A 1038 -32.24 -0.69 -43.76
N GLN A 1039 -33.22 -0.16 -43.04
CA GLN A 1039 -33.56 1.26 -43.11
C GLN A 1039 -32.88 2.05 -42.00
N ALA A 1040 -32.42 3.27 -42.28
CA ALA A 1040 -31.72 4.11 -41.30
C ALA A 1040 -32.55 4.36 -40.04
N TRP A 1041 -33.88 4.46 -40.17
CA TRP A 1041 -34.78 4.69 -39.03
C TRP A 1041 -34.85 3.53 -38.04
N GLU A 1042 -34.46 2.32 -38.44
CA GLU A 1042 -34.47 1.11 -37.60
C GLU A 1042 -33.24 1.00 -36.68
N ILE A 1043 -32.23 1.85 -36.87
CA ILE A 1043 -30.92 1.73 -36.21
C ILE A 1043 -30.90 2.55 -34.93
N GLY A 1044 -30.65 1.89 -33.80
CA GLY A 1044 -30.60 2.50 -32.47
C GLY A 1044 -29.19 2.56 -31.87
N LEU A 1045 -29.12 2.99 -30.61
CA LEU A 1045 -27.86 3.30 -29.91
C LEU A 1045 -26.94 2.10 -29.64
N ASN A 1046 -27.54 0.92 -29.44
CA ASN A 1046 -26.84 -0.33 -29.14
C ASN A 1046 -26.79 -1.27 -30.37
N ASP A 1047 -27.12 -0.76 -31.55
CA ASP A 1047 -27.14 -1.54 -32.79
C ASP A 1047 -25.72 -1.63 -33.39
N LEU A 1048 -25.32 -2.79 -33.92
CA LEU A 1048 -24.01 -2.96 -34.58
C LEU A 1048 -23.84 -2.06 -35.81
N ASP A 1049 -24.95 -1.67 -36.43
CA ASP A 1049 -24.96 -0.81 -37.62
C ASP A 1049 -25.02 0.69 -37.25
N CYS A 1050 -24.97 1.05 -35.95
CA CYS A 1050 -25.06 2.46 -35.50
C CYS A 1050 -23.95 3.34 -36.07
N ALA A 1051 -22.77 2.76 -36.36
CA ALA A 1051 -21.66 3.46 -37.00
C ALA A 1051 -22.03 4.01 -38.38
N GLY A 1052 -23.03 3.43 -39.04
CA GLY A 1052 -23.54 3.92 -40.32
C GLY A 1052 -24.42 5.17 -40.23
N ILE A 1053 -24.76 5.64 -39.03
CA ILE A 1053 -25.48 6.89 -38.78
C ILE A 1053 -24.47 7.95 -38.34
N THR A 1054 -24.39 9.05 -39.09
CA THR A 1054 -23.50 10.20 -38.84
C THR A 1054 -24.31 11.46 -38.53
N ASN A 1055 -23.68 12.52 -38.04
CA ASN A 1055 -24.33 13.83 -37.78
C ASN A 1055 -24.95 14.45 -39.05
N GLU A 1056 -24.51 14.03 -40.24
CA GLU A 1056 -25.05 14.47 -41.54
C GLU A 1056 -26.27 13.65 -41.99
N THR A 1057 -26.70 12.65 -41.23
CA THR A 1057 -27.80 11.75 -41.61
C THR A 1057 -29.14 12.44 -41.42
N THR A 1058 -29.92 12.54 -42.50
CA THR A 1058 -31.34 12.94 -42.45
C THR A 1058 -32.19 11.70 -42.74
N PRO A 1059 -32.54 10.90 -41.72
CA PRO A 1059 -33.17 9.60 -41.94
C PRO A 1059 -34.58 9.74 -42.50
N ILE A 1060 -34.92 8.96 -43.52
CA ILE A 1060 -36.30 8.85 -44.02
C ILE A 1060 -37.11 8.00 -43.06
N ILE A 1061 -38.00 8.63 -42.29
CA ILE A 1061 -38.87 7.97 -41.32
C ILE A 1061 -40.29 7.85 -41.90
N PRO A 1062 -40.87 6.63 -41.98
CA PRO A 1062 -42.26 6.45 -42.39
C PRO A 1062 -43.23 7.24 -41.50
N LYS A 1063 -44.27 7.85 -42.11
CA LYS A 1063 -45.20 8.78 -41.42
C LYS A 1063 -45.97 8.15 -40.25
N ASP A 1064 -46.05 6.83 -40.21
CA ASP A 1064 -46.70 6.01 -39.19
C ASP A 1064 -45.80 5.69 -37.98
N ILE A 1065 -44.51 6.03 -38.03
CA ILE A 1065 -43.52 5.73 -36.98
C ILE A 1065 -43.14 6.99 -36.22
N LYS A 1066 -43.57 7.10 -34.95
CA LYS A 1066 -43.31 8.27 -34.09
C LYS A 1066 -42.04 8.17 -33.24
N ASN A 1067 -41.64 6.97 -32.85
CA ASN A 1067 -40.50 6.72 -31.95
C ASN A 1067 -39.42 5.88 -32.67
N ALA A 1068 -38.87 6.42 -33.76
CA ALA A 1068 -37.80 5.74 -34.49
C ALA A 1068 -36.51 5.69 -33.64
N PRO A 1069 -35.88 4.52 -33.45
CA PRO A 1069 -34.64 4.37 -32.66
C PRO A 1069 -33.52 5.33 -33.06
N VAL A 1070 -33.44 5.70 -34.33
CA VAL A 1070 -32.40 6.60 -34.87
C VAL A 1070 -32.41 7.99 -34.23
N LEU A 1071 -33.56 8.46 -33.74
CA LEU A 1071 -33.69 9.79 -33.14
C LEU A 1071 -32.94 9.90 -31.81
N GLU A 1072 -32.93 8.83 -31.01
CA GLU A 1072 -32.17 8.78 -29.75
C GLU A 1072 -30.66 8.76 -30.01
N LEU A 1073 -30.24 8.01 -31.03
CA LEU A 1073 -28.84 7.95 -31.47
C LEU A 1073 -28.34 9.34 -31.93
N LEU A 1074 -29.07 10.01 -32.81
CA LEU A 1074 -28.71 11.36 -33.29
C LEU A 1074 -28.62 12.37 -32.14
N LYS A 1075 -29.57 12.35 -31.20
CA LYS A 1075 -29.54 13.22 -30.02
C LYS A 1075 -28.32 13.00 -29.13
N ARG A 1076 -27.81 11.77 -29.02
CA ARG A 1076 -26.57 11.49 -28.27
C ARG A 1076 -25.35 12.05 -29.01
N MET A 1077 -25.32 11.97 -30.33
CA MET A 1077 -24.22 12.48 -31.14
C MET A 1077 -24.12 14.02 -31.10
N ASP A 1078 -25.25 14.73 -30.97
CA ASP A 1078 -25.26 16.20 -30.81
C ASP A 1078 -24.74 16.68 -29.44
N ASN A 1079 -24.74 15.81 -28.42
CA ASN A 1079 -24.27 16.12 -27.07
C ASN A 1079 -22.81 15.71 -26.80
N LEU A 1080 -22.17 15.00 -27.75
CA LEU A 1080 -20.77 14.54 -27.71
C LEU A 1080 -19.88 15.49 -28.50
#